data_AF-A0A538TKI2-F1
#
_entry.id   AF-A0A538TKI2-F1
#
_cell.length_a   1.000
_cell.length_b   1.000
_cell.length_c   1.000
_cell.angle_alpha   90.00
_cell.angle_beta   90.00
_cell.angle_gamma   90.00
#
_symmetry.space_group_name_H-M   'P 1'
#
loop_
_entity.id
_entity.type
_entity.pdbx_description
1 polymer ?
#
loop_
_entity_poly.entity_id
_entity_poly.type
_entity_poly.pdbx_seq_one_letter_code
_entity_poly.pdbx_strand_id
1 'polypeptide(L)'
;MPIAVRGRRDVRGLHHRPSLAIRQAPPALARGGGGRCGECSGQHAPAARATLGARLGAAVDAALGSFARQARRRTRALSIGFLLGARAGAGHAAAGRSTQAGGRRGRIPGRALRPGDLSGGPAVLLRARLAGPEAPRPGLAVDRGHVGDSAGSGGGSPATARPTPGMSRSRRRQTRKPAAVSAGPRVIGVDSGGTFTDFVALGPTGIHVLKLPSTPRAPDRAVVAGLGRLGAARGTLVRHGSTVATNTLLERTGARVVLLTTRGFEDLLEIGRQDRAALYALAPRGLEPLVPRRRRIGVEERLGPRGERWLPLTGAAVRRAFRAVSGRRPQAIAIGLLHAYADPAHERRLGRALSRLGVPITLSSHLCPEIREYERLSTTVLNAYLGPRVCGYLAGLARGTAARVEVVLSHGGTATASEAAREPVRQLLSGPAAGLAAARDVAAACGYERALTLDVGGTSTDCAYVDQGLLPRRRARTVAGFPVLLPLLDVHTVGAGGGSIATCASGGLLEVGPQSAGADPGPACYGRGGPPTLTDALLVLGRLSAGRLKGSALLLDHRAAERAMLLLADRLELAGPVAAALGVAQLAEAHIEAALRKVSVERGHDPRGAALVAFGGAGGLHACPVAEALGCEAVLAPRHAGLLSALGALTGGARREASRSVLLDARERDALERGLAALERRVRGSFPSDRRPRLRIERWAEVRYAGQSHELSVRYGSDLAARFHRAHARSFGFFESRRAIEVVTLEVRASLPGERIAPARAWEGATRPAGRARVRGSSGWVSAPVWEREGLSSRFATRGPALILEAGSTLWVPKRWRARMHPSGTLVLTRGRS
;
A
#
# COMPACT_ATOMS: atom_id res chain seq x y z
N MET A 1 45.47 9.25 47.60
CA MET A 1 45.51 10.65 48.09
C MET A 1 46.91 11.20 47.83
N PRO A 2 47.14 12.52 47.65
CA PRO A 2 46.16 13.63 47.59
C PRO A 2 45.61 13.95 46.17
N ILE A 3 46.00 15.08 45.57
CA ILE A 3 45.29 15.98 44.61
C ILE A 3 46.39 16.77 43.82
N ALA A 4 46.36 17.17 42.53
CA ALA A 4 45.34 17.71 41.58
C ALA A 4 45.12 19.26 41.74
N VAL A 5 44.68 20.13 40.80
CA VAL A 5 43.96 20.08 39.49
C VAL A 5 44.53 21.15 38.49
N ARG A 6 44.01 21.27 37.25
CA ARG A 6 44.52 22.07 36.11
C ARG A 6 43.73 23.36 35.74
N GLY A 7 44.43 24.45 35.35
CA GLY A 7 44.68 24.86 33.94
C GLY A 7 43.72 25.75 33.11
N ARG A 8 44.21 26.13 31.89
CA ARG A 8 43.57 26.85 30.74
C ARG A 8 43.40 28.39 30.89
N ARG A 9 43.36 29.21 29.82
CA ARG A 9 43.60 29.06 28.34
C ARG A 9 43.89 30.45 27.73
N ASP A 10 44.47 30.50 26.52
CA ASP A 10 44.95 31.77 25.93
C ASP A 10 44.54 32.05 24.46
N VAL A 11 44.66 33.33 24.08
CA VAL A 11 44.68 34.02 22.76
C VAL A 11 43.54 33.81 21.75
N ARG A 12 43.09 34.95 21.17
CA ARG A 12 42.42 35.07 19.85
C ARG A 12 43.24 36.00 18.94
N GLY A 13 43.25 35.76 17.62
CA GLY A 13 43.88 36.68 16.67
C GLY A 13 43.28 36.60 15.26
N LEU A 14 42.90 37.77 14.74
CA LEU A 14 42.80 38.24 13.33
C LEU A 14 42.18 37.34 12.23
N HIS A 15 41.36 37.97 11.38
CA HIS A 15 40.82 37.40 10.14
C HIS A 15 41.16 38.30 8.93
N HIS A 16 41.59 37.71 7.83
CA HIS A 16 41.62 38.34 6.50
C HIS A 16 40.73 37.58 5.50
N ARG A 17 40.35 38.31 4.44
CA ARG A 17 39.58 37.87 3.24
C ARG A 17 40.56 37.36 2.15
N PRO A 18 40.14 36.62 1.11
CA PRO A 18 39.16 37.11 0.11
C PRO A 18 38.20 36.05 -0.49
N SER A 19 37.53 36.46 -1.56
CA SER A 19 36.38 35.83 -2.23
C SER A 19 36.72 35.26 -3.61
N LEU A 20 35.90 34.32 -4.10
CA LEU A 20 35.72 34.09 -5.54
C LEU A 20 34.31 33.55 -5.83
N ALA A 21 33.66 34.07 -6.87
CA ALA A 21 32.34 33.63 -7.32
C ALA A 21 32.28 33.71 -8.85
N ILE A 22 31.96 32.60 -9.52
CA ILE A 22 31.93 32.51 -10.98
C ILE A 22 30.49 32.56 -11.47
N ARG A 23 30.18 33.58 -12.28
CA ARG A 23 29.00 33.60 -13.15
C ARG A 23 29.39 32.97 -14.49
N GLN A 24 28.49 32.20 -15.10
CA GLN A 24 28.52 31.92 -16.53
C GLN A 24 27.14 32.24 -17.12
N ALA A 25 27.14 32.85 -18.30
CA ALA A 25 25.96 33.13 -19.11
C ALA A 25 26.16 32.47 -20.49
N PRO A 26 25.09 32.02 -21.18
CA PRO A 26 25.20 31.40 -22.49
C PRO A 26 25.48 32.47 -23.57
N PRO A 27 26.35 32.21 -24.55
CA PRO A 27 26.56 33.11 -25.68
C PRO A 27 25.41 32.97 -26.70
N ALA A 28 24.99 34.10 -27.27
CA ALA A 28 24.16 34.10 -28.48
C ALA A 28 25.03 33.93 -29.73
N LEU A 29 24.55 33.20 -30.73
CA LEU A 29 25.16 33.11 -32.05
C LEU A 29 24.24 33.73 -33.10
N ALA A 30 24.59 34.94 -33.53
CA ALA A 30 23.96 35.64 -34.64
C ALA A 30 25.03 36.34 -35.50
N ARG A 31 25.54 35.62 -36.50
CA ARG A 31 26.22 36.19 -37.67
C ARG A 31 25.78 35.41 -38.89
N GLY A 32 25.36 36.12 -39.93
CA GLY A 32 24.90 35.52 -41.19
C GLY A 32 26.07 35.20 -42.12
N GLY A 33 25.86 34.23 -43.00
CA GLY A 33 26.61 34.02 -44.24
C GLY A 33 25.61 33.78 -45.35
N GLY A 34 25.68 34.55 -46.43
CA GLY A 34 24.74 34.47 -47.55
C GLY A 34 25.13 33.41 -48.57
N GLY A 35 24.14 32.68 -49.09
CA GLY A 35 24.26 31.82 -50.26
C GLY A 35 22.90 31.76 -50.96
N ARG A 36 22.87 31.95 -52.29
CA ARG A 36 21.65 31.96 -53.11
C ARG A 36 21.59 30.74 -54.02
N CYS A 37 20.37 30.40 -54.44
CA CYS A 37 20.03 29.45 -55.52
C CYS A 37 20.40 27.97 -55.24
N GLY A 38 19.82 27.00 -55.94
CA GLY A 38 18.79 27.08 -57.00
C GLY A 38 17.38 26.66 -56.57
N GLU A 39 16.43 26.81 -57.49
CA GLU A 39 15.01 26.50 -57.32
C GLU A 39 14.69 25.05 -57.70
N CYS A 40 13.57 24.53 -57.18
CA CYS A 40 12.76 23.56 -57.91
C CYS A 40 11.31 23.64 -57.42
N SER A 41 10.37 23.98 -58.31
CA SER A 41 8.98 24.32 -57.99
C SER A 41 8.01 23.16 -58.24
N GLY A 42 6.86 23.17 -57.55
CA GLY A 42 5.82 22.13 -57.64
C GLY A 42 4.93 22.12 -56.39
N GLN A 43 4.36 23.25 -56.00
CA GLN A 43 2.99 23.63 -56.38
C GLN A 43 1.92 22.57 -56.10
N HIS A 44 1.30 22.64 -54.91
CA HIS A 44 -0.16 22.54 -54.73
C HIS A 44 -0.55 23.18 -53.38
N ALA A 45 -1.78 23.69 -53.29
CA ALA A 45 -2.22 24.69 -52.29
C ALA A 45 -3.78 24.71 -52.21
N PRO A 46 -4.42 25.38 -51.23
CA PRO A 46 -4.01 25.69 -49.84
C PRO A 46 -5.15 25.49 -48.79
N ALA A 47 -4.89 25.98 -47.56
CA ALA A 47 -5.83 26.66 -46.66
C ALA A 47 -7.03 25.91 -46.02
N ALA A 48 -6.83 25.42 -44.78
CA ALA A 48 -7.88 25.38 -43.74
C ALA A 48 -7.33 25.19 -42.30
N ARG A 49 -6.64 26.17 -41.69
CA ARG A 49 -6.36 26.16 -40.22
C ARG A 49 -5.88 27.44 -39.53
N ALA A 50 -5.30 28.42 -40.23
CA ALA A 50 -4.65 29.58 -39.57
C ALA A 50 -5.62 30.56 -38.89
N THR A 51 -6.85 30.69 -39.37
CA THR A 51 -7.82 31.75 -38.99
C THR A 51 -8.52 31.54 -37.64
N LEU A 52 -8.45 30.37 -37.02
CA LEU A 52 -9.14 30.11 -35.76
C LEU A 52 -8.39 30.65 -34.53
N GLY A 53 -7.05 30.53 -34.51
CA GLY A 53 -6.23 30.95 -33.38
C GLY A 53 -6.26 32.45 -33.12
N ALA A 54 -6.17 33.27 -34.19
CA ALA A 54 -6.23 34.73 -34.10
C ALA A 54 -7.58 35.24 -33.54
N ARG A 55 -8.70 34.60 -33.93
CA ARG A 55 -10.04 34.96 -33.43
C ARG A 55 -10.24 34.57 -31.96
N LEU A 56 -9.64 33.46 -31.52
CA LEU A 56 -9.66 33.03 -30.11
C LEU A 56 -8.85 33.95 -29.20
N GLY A 57 -7.65 34.40 -29.63
CA GLY A 57 -6.83 35.35 -28.87
C GLY A 57 -7.56 36.66 -28.57
N ALA A 58 -8.06 37.32 -29.62
CA ALA A 58 -8.78 38.59 -29.48
C ALA A 58 -10.03 38.51 -28.57
N ALA A 59 -10.74 37.38 -28.58
CA ALA A 59 -11.89 37.16 -27.70
C ALA A 59 -11.48 37.02 -26.21
N VAL A 60 -10.36 36.35 -25.93
CA VAL A 60 -9.81 36.21 -24.56
C VAL A 60 -9.31 37.54 -24.03
N ASP A 61 -8.56 38.31 -24.84
CA ASP A 61 -8.06 39.63 -24.43
C ASP A 61 -9.20 40.63 -24.20
N ALA A 62 -10.26 40.60 -25.03
CA ALA A 62 -11.46 41.39 -24.81
C ALA A 62 -12.19 41.03 -23.49
N ALA A 63 -12.28 39.74 -23.16
CA ALA A 63 -12.87 39.27 -21.90
C ALA A 63 -12.05 39.68 -20.68
N LEU A 64 -10.72 39.51 -20.71
CA LEU A 64 -9.80 39.95 -19.66
C LEU A 64 -9.84 41.48 -19.47
N GLY A 65 -9.86 42.24 -20.56
CA GLY A 65 -10.04 43.69 -20.54
C GLY A 65 -11.39 44.12 -19.96
N SER A 66 -12.46 43.37 -20.20
CA SER A 66 -13.77 43.59 -19.58
C SER A 66 -13.72 43.37 -18.07
N PHE A 67 -13.15 42.24 -17.61
CA PHE A 67 -13.02 41.89 -16.20
C PHE A 67 -12.18 42.92 -15.43
N ALA A 68 -11.07 43.39 -16.02
CA ALA A 68 -10.24 44.45 -15.45
C ALA A 68 -10.97 45.81 -15.31
N ARG A 69 -11.86 46.15 -16.27
CA ARG A 69 -12.70 47.36 -16.19
C ARG A 69 -13.82 47.22 -15.14
N GLN A 70 -14.40 46.03 -14.99
CA GLN A 70 -15.42 45.75 -13.96
C GLN A 70 -14.82 45.82 -12.54
N ALA A 71 -13.64 45.24 -12.32
CA ALA A 71 -12.93 45.31 -11.04
C ALA A 71 -12.64 46.77 -10.63
N ARG A 72 -12.15 47.61 -11.56
CA ARG A 72 -11.85 49.03 -11.31
C ARG A 72 -13.09 49.90 -11.02
N ARG A 73 -14.31 49.42 -11.29
CA ARG A 73 -15.57 50.12 -10.95
C ARG A 73 -16.19 49.67 -9.61
N ARG A 74 -15.58 48.72 -8.89
CA ARG A 74 -16.05 48.25 -7.57
C ARG A 74 -14.91 48.16 -6.56
N THR A 75 -14.36 49.31 -6.16
CA THR A 75 -13.51 49.39 -4.97
C THR A 75 -13.54 50.81 -4.38
N ARG A 76 -14.29 51.01 -3.28
CA ARG A 76 -13.97 52.08 -2.32
C ARG A 76 -12.83 51.58 -1.41
N ALA A 77 -12.04 52.50 -0.90
CA ALA A 77 -10.71 52.21 -0.37
C ALA A 77 -10.69 51.29 0.87
N LEU A 78 -9.75 50.35 0.87
CA LEU A 78 -9.11 49.79 2.06
C LEU A 78 -7.60 49.80 1.79
N SER A 79 -6.87 50.66 2.51
CA SER A 79 -5.45 50.91 2.28
C SER A 79 -4.58 49.98 3.12
N ILE A 80 -3.79 49.12 2.47
CA ILE A 80 -2.66 48.42 3.09
C ILE A 80 -1.39 48.92 2.41
N GLY A 81 -0.65 49.80 3.08
CA GLY A 81 0.59 50.35 2.58
C GLY A 81 1.74 49.36 2.70
N PHE A 82 2.41 49.06 1.58
CA PHE A 82 3.75 48.46 1.59
C PHE A 82 4.79 49.58 1.69
N LEU A 83 5.70 49.49 2.65
CA LEU A 83 6.85 50.39 2.78
C LEU A 83 8.15 49.57 2.82
N LEU A 84 9.18 50.05 2.12
CA LEU A 84 10.36 49.26 1.78
C LEU A 84 11.64 50.04 2.07
N GLY A 85 12.33 49.67 3.16
CA GLY A 85 13.75 49.97 3.38
C GLY A 85 14.10 51.29 4.10
N ALA A 86 14.69 51.15 5.30
CA ALA A 86 15.59 52.11 5.91
C ALA A 86 16.72 51.37 6.64
N ARG A 87 17.83 52.05 6.96
CA ARG A 87 19.02 51.49 7.65
C ARG A 87 19.04 51.85 9.15
N ALA A 88 20.04 51.29 9.86
CA ALA A 88 20.32 51.38 11.30
C ALA A 88 19.42 50.47 12.19
N GLY A 89 19.86 50.01 13.36
CA GLY A 89 21.21 50.10 13.95
C GLY A 89 21.19 49.78 15.45
N ALA A 90 22.07 48.88 15.92
CA ALA A 90 22.05 48.27 17.26
C ALA A 90 20.75 47.46 17.58
N GLY A 91 20.72 46.55 18.58
CA GLY A 91 21.83 45.96 19.34
C GLY A 91 21.35 44.95 20.40
N HIS A 92 22.18 43.91 20.64
CA HIS A 92 22.25 43.01 21.82
C HIS A 92 21.03 42.25 22.40
N ALA A 93 21.33 41.03 22.89
CA ALA A 93 20.62 40.16 23.85
C ALA A 93 19.17 39.70 23.52
N ALA A 94 18.67 38.47 23.75
CA ALA A 94 19.11 37.17 24.31
C ALA A 94 18.39 36.70 25.61
N ALA A 95 17.74 35.54 25.49
CA ALA A 95 17.40 34.55 26.56
C ALA A 95 16.30 34.87 27.60
N GLY A 96 15.84 33.81 28.31
CA GLY A 96 14.78 33.81 29.35
C GLY A 96 13.36 33.66 28.74
N ARG A 97 12.61 32.54 28.82
CA ARG A 97 12.28 31.55 29.86
C ARG A 97 11.40 32.05 31.03
N SER A 98 10.22 31.41 31.18
CA SER A 98 9.45 31.22 32.44
C SER A 98 8.90 32.51 33.12
N THR A 99 7.84 32.51 33.94
CA THR A 99 7.04 31.41 34.54
C THR A 99 5.58 31.84 34.81
N GLN A 100 4.66 30.87 34.88
CA GLN A 100 3.46 30.74 35.75
C GLN A 100 2.58 31.93 36.25
N ALA A 101 1.34 31.54 36.58
CA ALA A 101 0.40 32.13 37.57
C ALA A 101 -0.48 33.34 37.17
N GLY A 102 -1.81 33.14 37.23
CA GLY A 102 -2.41 33.45 38.54
C GLY A 102 -3.66 34.31 38.66
N GLY A 103 -4.49 34.51 37.63
CA GLY A 103 -5.94 34.67 37.81
C GLY A 103 -6.54 36.03 38.25
N ARG A 104 -7.78 35.93 38.76
CA ARG A 104 -8.75 36.97 39.19
C ARG A 104 -9.39 37.86 38.10
N ARG A 105 -10.69 37.57 37.95
CA ARG A 105 -11.80 38.34 37.33
C ARG A 105 -11.69 39.87 37.48
N GLY A 106 -11.95 40.57 36.37
CA GLY A 106 -12.52 41.93 36.34
C GLY A 106 -13.70 41.97 35.35
N ARG A 107 -14.71 42.80 35.61
CA ARG A 107 -15.93 42.96 34.78
C ARG A 107 -16.26 44.47 34.69
N ILE A 108 -17.15 44.82 33.76
CA ILE A 108 -17.80 46.16 33.57
C ILE A 108 -16.92 47.18 32.78
N PRO A 109 -17.50 48.04 31.91
CA PRO A 109 -18.87 48.09 31.36
C PRO A 109 -18.95 47.75 29.85
N GLY A 110 -20.17 47.50 29.37
CA GLY A 110 -20.49 47.65 27.94
C GLY A 110 -21.08 49.04 27.66
N ARG A 111 -21.00 49.52 26.42
CA ARG A 111 -21.71 50.73 25.95
C ARG A 111 -22.51 50.38 24.69
N ALA A 112 -23.72 50.94 24.57
CA ALA A 112 -24.73 50.46 23.63
C ALA A 112 -24.58 51.00 22.20
N LEU A 113 -25.09 50.22 21.24
CA LEU A 113 -25.56 50.70 19.94
C LEU A 113 -27.06 50.36 19.82
N ARG A 114 -27.82 51.22 19.13
CA ARG A 114 -29.28 51.11 19.02
C ARG A 114 -29.70 50.21 17.85
N PRO A 115 -30.83 49.48 17.95
CA PRO A 115 -31.39 48.73 16.84
C PRO A 115 -32.26 49.61 15.93
N GLY A 116 -32.51 49.13 14.71
CA GLY A 116 -33.56 49.59 13.80
C GLY A 116 -33.92 48.44 12.86
N ASP A 117 -35.23 48.20 12.69
CA ASP A 117 -35.92 47.32 11.72
C ASP A 117 -35.44 45.84 11.63
N LEU A 118 -36.29 44.82 11.78
CA LEU A 118 -37.65 44.68 11.24
C LEU A 118 -38.61 43.91 12.18
N SER A 119 -39.90 44.19 12.04
CA SER A 119 -41.04 43.43 12.59
C SER A 119 -41.35 42.15 11.77
N GLY A 120 -42.04 41.13 12.30
CA GLY A 120 -42.70 41.02 13.62
C GLY A 120 -43.03 39.56 14.01
N GLY A 121 -43.74 39.38 15.12
CA GLY A 121 -44.06 38.07 15.72
C GLY A 121 -45.37 37.42 15.22
N PRO A 122 -46.16 36.73 16.07
CA PRO A 122 -46.23 36.84 17.54
C PRO A 122 -45.44 35.76 18.30
N ALA A 123 -45.38 35.92 19.63
CA ALA A 123 -44.82 34.96 20.57
C ALA A 123 -45.83 34.65 21.70
N VAL A 124 -45.62 33.53 22.40
CA VAL A 124 -46.22 33.29 23.73
C VAL A 124 -45.12 32.77 24.68
N LEU A 125 -45.02 33.39 25.86
CA LEU A 125 -44.17 32.92 26.96
C LEU A 125 -44.97 32.04 27.92
N LEU A 126 -44.26 31.20 28.70
CA LEU A 126 -44.50 31.16 30.15
C LEU A 126 -43.21 30.84 30.93
N ARG A 127 -43.19 31.15 32.23
CA ARG A 127 -42.08 30.95 33.18
C ARG A 127 -42.56 30.22 34.44
N ALA A 128 -41.83 29.20 34.89
CA ALA A 128 -41.70 28.77 36.29
C ALA A 128 -40.40 27.95 36.40
N ARG A 129 -39.36 28.34 37.17
CA ARG A 129 -39.17 28.42 38.64
C ARG A 129 -38.72 27.09 39.29
N LEU A 130 -37.41 27.02 39.49
CA LEU A 130 -36.64 26.42 40.60
C LEU A 130 -37.34 25.48 41.60
N ALA A 131 -36.79 24.28 41.79
CA ALA A 131 -36.81 23.53 43.06
C ALA A 131 -35.62 22.55 43.15
N GLY A 132 -35.27 22.18 44.39
CA GLY A 132 -34.25 21.22 44.85
C GLY A 132 -34.06 21.41 46.37
N PRO A 133 -33.27 20.59 47.10
CA PRO A 133 -32.38 19.50 46.67
C PRO A 133 -32.63 18.15 47.41
N GLU A 134 -31.56 17.33 47.55
CA GLU A 134 -31.24 16.36 48.63
C GLU A 134 -30.93 14.89 48.23
N ALA A 135 -30.29 14.17 49.15
CA ALA A 135 -29.72 12.82 49.01
C ALA A 135 -29.93 12.01 50.32
N PRO A 136 -29.65 10.68 50.35
CA PRO A 136 -28.77 10.19 51.44
C PRO A 136 -27.88 8.94 51.14
N ARG A 137 -27.02 8.63 52.13
CA ARG A 137 -26.26 7.39 52.48
C ARG A 137 -26.25 7.27 54.03
N PRO A 138 -26.08 6.13 54.74
CA PRO A 138 -25.11 4.99 54.57
C PRO A 138 -25.81 3.58 54.66
N GLY A 139 -25.21 2.40 54.95
CA GLY A 139 -23.81 1.91 55.04
C GLY A 139 -23.46 1.10 56.32
N LEU A 140 -22.43 0.22 56.26
CA LEU A 140 -21.89 -0.71 57.31
C LEU A 140 -22.75 -1.98 57.59
N ALA A 141 -22.28 -3.14 58.11
CA ALA A 141 -20.96 -3.64 58.59
C ALA A 141 -20.80 -5.18 58.25
N VAL A 142 -19.65 -5.82 57.96
CA VAL A 142 -18.45 -6.30 58.73
C VAL A 142 -18.55 -7.69 59.42
N ASP A 143 -17.82 -8.71 58.89
CA ASP A 143 -16.68 -9.47 59.51
C ASP A 143 -15.99 -10.35 58.40
N ARG A 144 -14.90 -11.16 58.46
CA ARG A 144 -14.18 -12.10 59.38
C ARG A 144 -14.84 -13.49 59.55
N GLY A 145 -14.14 -14.64 59.70
CA GLY A 145 -12.71 -15.04 59.53
C GLY A 145 -12.66 -16.47 58.90
N HIS A 146 -11.69 -17.39 59.02
CA HIS A 146 -10.27 -17.45 59.44
C HIS A 146 -9.62 -18.71 58.76
N VAL A 147 -8.41 -18.64 58.18
CA VAL A 147 -7.12 -19.26 58.63
C VAL A 147 -7.15 -20.76 59.02
N GLY A 148 -6.28 -21.57 58.37
CA GLY A 148 -5.92 -22.95 58.79
C GLY A 148 -4.99 -23.68 57.80
N ASP A 149 -3.76 -23.99 58.23
CA ASP A 149 -2.75 -24.79 57.50
C ASP A 149 -2.73 -26.26 57.95
N SER A 150 -2.25 -27.19 57.10
CA SER A 150 -1.38 -28.36 57.44
C SER A 150 -1.22 -29.34 56.26
N ALA A 151 -0.32 -30.33 56.38
CA ALA A 151 0.17 -31.16 55.26
C ALA A 151 0.48 -32.62 55.62
N GLY A 152 0.64 -33.47 54.59
CA GLY A 152 1.09 -34.88 54.68
C GLY A 152 -0.04 -35.92 54.72
N SER A 153 0.21 -37.23 54.54
CA SER A 153 1.37 -37.93 53.93
C SER A 153 1.10 -39.43 53.80
N GLY A 154 1.46 -40.07 52.67
CA GLY A 154 1.34 -41.54 52.47
C GLY A 154 -0.11 -42.04 52.23
N GLY A 155 -0.34 -43.29 51.81
CA GLY A 155 0.58 -44.32 51.33
C GLY A 155 0.04 -45.73 51.55
N GLY A 156 -0.31 -46.48 50.48
CA GLY A 156 -0.80 -47.87 50.63
C GLY A 156 -1.25 -48.58 49.37
N SER A 157 -0.79 -49.83 49.22
CA SER A 157 -1.21 -50.94 48.33
C SER A 157 -0.83 -52.23 49.09
N PRO A 158 -1.17 -53.48 48.70
CA PRO A 158 -1.63 -54.00 47.40
C PRO A 158 -2.73 -55.10 47.53
N ALA A 159 -2.62 -56.18 46.72
CA ALA A 159 -3.29 -57.50 46.79
C ALA A 159 -4.72 -57.63 46.18
N THR A 160 -5.17 -58.76 45.61
CA THR A 160 -4.65 -59.68 44.55
C THR A 160 -5.69 -60.78 44.27
N ALA A 161 -5.99 -61.15 43.01
CA ALA A 161 -6.77 -62.37 42.68
C ALA A 161 -6.57 -62.89 41.24
N ARG A 162 -6.68 -64.22 41.05
CA ARG A 162 -6.65 -65.05 39.81
C ARG A 162 -7.13 -66.48 40.18
N PRO A 163 -7.36 -67.43 39.23
CA PRO A 163 -7.57 -67.35 37.77
C PRO A 163 -9.09 -67.45 37.43
N THR A 164 -9.77 -68.36 36.69
CA THR A 164 -9.57 -69.50 35.72
C THR A 164 -10.97 -69.83 35.10
N PRO A 165 -11.18 -70.77 34.13
CA PRO A 165 -10.42 -71.14 32.92
C PRO A 165 -11.27 -71.10 31.61
N GLY A 166 -10.59 -71.13 30.45
CA GLY A 166 -11.00 -71.96 29.29
C GLY A 166 -12.17 -71.54 28.37
N MET A 167 -11.86 -71.16 27.12
CA MET A 167 -12.30 -71.88 25.90
C MET A 167 -11.59 -71.33 24.64
N SER A 168 -11.31 -72.21 23.68
CA SER A 168 -10.56 -71.88 22.44
C SER A 168 -11.49 -71.66 21.24
N ARG A 169 -11.17 -70.67 20.39
CA ARG A 169 -11.47 -70.69 18.94
C ARG A 169 -10.59 -69.69 18.16
N SER A 170 -10.43 -69.96 16.87
CA SER A 170 -9.34 -69.44 16.04
C SER A 170 -9.49 -67.97 15.62
N ARG A 171 -8.42 -67.17 15.78
CA ARG A 171 -8.31 -65.83 15.18
C ARG A 171 -7.71 -65.91 13.78
N ARG A 172 -8.56 -65.81 12.75
CA ARG A 172 -8.11 -65.45 11.39
C ARG A 172 -7.27 -64.16 11.47
N ARG A 173 -6.05 -64.19 10.92
CA ARG A 173 -5.12 -63.07 10.91
C ARG A 173 -5.54 -62.03 9.85
N GLN A 174 -6.66 -61.33 10.09
CA GLN A 174 -7.06 -60.20 9.25
C GLN A 174 -5.96 -59.13 9.28
N THR A 175 -5.29 -58.97 8.15
CA THR A 175 -4.37 -57.88 7.88
C THR A 175 -5.17 -56.58 7.78
N ARG A 176 -5.35 -55.90 8.92
CA ARG A 176 -5.76 -54.49 8.95
C ARG A 176 -4.77 -53.72 8.07
N LYS A 177 -5.18 -53.38 6.85
CA LYS A 177 -4.51 -52.33 6.06
C LYS A 177 -4.36 -51.11 6.98
N PRO A 178 -3.18 -50.46 7.03
CA PRO A 178 -3.06 -49.22 7.79
C PRO A 178 -4.11 -48.25 7.25
N ALA A 179 -4.91 -47.67 8.15
CA ALA A 179 -5.88 -46.66 7.76
C ALA A 179 -5.12 -45.55 7.04
N ALA A 180 -5.56 -45.19 5.83
CA ALA A 180 -4.87 -44.20 5.01
C ALA A 180 -4.81 -42.88 5.79
N VAL A 181 -3.60 -42.49 6.21
CA VAL A 181 -3.37 -41.19 6.86
C VAL A 181 -3.92 -40.13 5.92
N SER A 182 -4.96 -39.41 6.37
CA SER A 182 -5.64 -38.43 5.54
C SER A 182 -4.63 -37.41 5.05
N ALA A 183 -4.32 -37.46 3.75
CA ALA A 183 -3.23 -36.68 3.17
C ALA A 183 -3.50 -35.18 3.40
N GLY A 184 -2.70 -34.57 4.27
CA GLY A 184 -2.80 -33.15 4.60
C GLY A 184 -2.65 -32.28 3.35
N PRO A 185 -3.11 -31.02 3.40
CA PRO A 185 -3.13 -30.14 2.23
C PRO A 185 -1.74 -30.01 1.61
N ARG A 186 -1.67 -30.20 0.29
CA ARG A 186 -0.41 -30.13 -0.46
C ARG A 186 0.13 -28.70 -0.48
N VAL A 187 -0.77 -27.72 -0.63
CA VAL A 187 -0.44 -26.30 -0.65
C VAL A 187 -1.45 -25.51 0.17
N ILE A 188 -0.97 -24.54 0.96
CA ILE A 188 -1.79 -23.57 1.68
C ILE A 188 -1.33 -22.16 1.29
N GLY A 189 -2.25 -21.33 0.80
CA GLY A 189 -2.07 -19.88 0.69
C GLY A 189 -2.55 -19.19 1.96
N VAL A 190 -1.78 -18.24 2.45
CA VAL A 190 -2.10 -17.47 3.66
C VAL A 190 -1.86 -15.99 3.38
N ASP A 191 -2.82 -15.13 3.69
CA ASP A 191 -2.61 -13.69 3.75
C ASP A 191 -2.91 -13.15 5.16
N SER A 192 -2.02 -12.31 5.69
CA SER A 192 -2.07 -11.83 7.07
C SER A 192 -2.28 -10.31 7.08
N GLY A 193 -3.55 -9.90 7.07
CA GLY A 193 -3.99 -8.51 7.11
C GLY A 193 -4.18 -7.97 8.54
N GLY A 194 -4.59 -6.71 8.65
CA GLY A 194 -4.76 -6.02 9.94
C GLY A 194 -5.93 -6.54 10.80
N THR A 195 -7.02 -7.02 10.18
CA THR A 195 -8.24 -7.47 10.87
C THR A 195 -8.31 -8.99 11.01
N PHE A 196 -8.01 -9.70 9.93
CA PHE A 196 -8.08 -11.16 9.85
C PHE A 196 -6.84 -11.73 9.13
N THR A 197 -6.50 -12.96 9.49
CA THR A 197 -5.58 -13.82 8.75
C THR A 197 -6.41 -14.84 7.99
N ASP A 198 -6.25 -14.86 6.67
CA ASP A 198 -7.03 -15.63 5.72
C ASP A 198 -6.21 -16.80 5.16
N PHE A 199 -6.80 -17.99 5.18
CA PHE A 199 -6.16 -19.23 4.77
C PHE A 199 -7.00 -19.94 3.73
N VAL A 200 -6.36 -20.39 2.67
CA VAL A 200 -6.93 -21.24 1.62
C VAL A 200 -6.03 -22.45 1.47
N ALA A 201 -6.57 -23.67 1.57
CA ALA A 201 -5.81 -24.91 1.52
C ALA A 201 -6.33 -25.82 0.40
N LEU A 202 -5.42 -26.36 -0.42
CA LEU A 202 -5.74 -27.34 -1.45
C LEU A 202 -5.54 -28.76 -0.89
N GLY A 203 -6.65 -29.39 -0.51
CA GLY A 203 -6.73 -30.77 -0.05
C GLY A 203 -7.12 -31.74 -1.17
N PRO A 204 -7.15 -33.06 -0.90
CA PRO A 204 -7.47 -34.08 -1.91
C PRO A 204 -8.88 -33.95 -2.51
N THR A 205 -9.83 -33.39 -1.74
CA THR A 205 -11.25 -33.25 -2.13
C THR A 205 -11.61 -31.85 -2.64
N GLY A 206 -10.68 -30.89 -2.61
CA GLY A 206 -10.89 -29.53 -3.12
C GLY A 206 -10.27 -28.43 -2.25
N ILE A 207 -10.93 -27.27 -2.23
CA ILE A 207 -10.49 -26.09 -1.47
C ILE A 207 -11.13 -26.11 -0.08
N HIS A 208 -10.31 -26.02 0.95
CA HIS A 208 -10.72 -25.72 2.32
C HIS A 208 -10.36 -24.27 2.66
N VAL A 209 -11.19 -23.61 3.46
CA VAL A 209 -11.07 -22.20 3.86
C VAL A 209 -11.04 -22.11 5.38
N LEU A 210 -10.19 -21.24 5.92
CA LEU A 210 -10.19 -20.85 7.32
C LEU A 210 -9.92 -19.34 7.43
N LYS A 211 -10.66 -18.64 8.28
CA LYS A 211 -10.47 -17.22 8.60
C LYS A 211 -10.33 -17.08 10.11
N LEU A 212 -9.23 -16.49 10.58
CA LEU A 212 -8.95 -16.26 11.99
C LEU A 212 -8.78 -14.76 12.27
N PRO A 213 -9.15 -14.25 13.46
CA PRO A 213 -8.76 -12.89 13.87
C PRO A 213 -7.25 -12.73 13.86
N SER A 214 -6.74 -11.60 13.35
CA SER A 214 -5.32 -11.30 13.40
C SER A 214 -4.85 -11.02 14.83
N THR A 215 -3.59 -11.31 15.12
CA THR A 215 -2.94 -11.04 16.42
C THR A 215 -1.80 -10.03 16.28
N PRO A 216 -2.05 -8.70 16.18
CA PRO A 216 -1.04 -7.71 15.77
C PRO A 216 0.26 -7.70 16.59
N ARG A 217 0.19 -8.04 17.89
CA ARG A 217 1.37 -8.12 18.78
C ARG A 217 2.23 -9.39 18.58
N ALA A 218 1.69 -10.42 17.92
CA ALA A 218 2.35 -11.69 17.64
C ALA A 218 1.68 -12.37 16.42
N PRO A 219 1.83 -11.83 15.20
CA PRO A 219 1.07 -12.29 14.01
C PRO A 219 1.45 -13.70 13.56
N ASP A 220 2.64 -14.17 13.94
CA ASP A 220 3.15 -15.51 13.69
C ASP A 220 2.28 -16.57 14.38
N ARG A 221 1.75 -16.26 15.57
CA ARG A 221 0.89 -17.18 16.34
C ARG A 221 -0.44 -17.46 15.65
N ALA A 222 -1.08 -16.46 15.04
CA ALA A 222 -2.30 -16.66 14.27
C ALA A 222 -2.05 -17.56 13.04
N VAL A 223 -0.96 -17.30 12.30
CA VAL A 223 -0.55 -18.13 11.16
C VAL A 223 -0.29 -19.57 11.59
N VAL A 224 0.53 -19.78 12.63
CA VAL A 224 0.85 -21.13 13.16
C VAL A 224 -0.40 -21.87 13.63
N ALA A 225 -1.30 -21.22 14.37
CA ALA A 225 -2.55 -21.83 14.84
C ALA A 225 -3.48 -22.23 13.68
N GLY A 226 -3.58 -21.41 12.62
CA GLY A 226 -4.35 -21.75 11.43
C GLY A 226 -3.73 -22.89 10.62
N LEU A 227 -2.40 -22.91 10.46
CA LEU A 227 -1.68 -24.02 9.82
C LEU A 227 -1.87 -25.35 10.58
N GLY A 228 -1.86 -25.31 11.92
CA GLY A 228 -2.17 -26.47 12.76
C GLY A 228 -3.60 -26.98 12.56
N ARG A 229 -4.60 -26.08 12.56
CA ARG A 229 -6.02 -26.42 12.28
C ARG A 229 -6.25 -27.00 10.88
N LEU A 230 -5.40 -26.65 9.91
CA LEU A 230 -5.44 -27.16 8.54
C LEU A 230 -4.59 -28.43 8.33
N GLY A 231 -3.96 -28.97 9.37
CA GLY A 231 -3.15 -30.20 9.27
C GLY A 231 -1.87 -30.04 8.45
N ALA A 232 -1.26 -28.85 8.45
CA ALA A 232 -0.03 -28.58 7.69
C ALA A 232 1.16 -29.42 8.23
N ALA A 233 1.78 -30.21 7.35
CA ALA A 233 2.84 -31.16 7.68
C ALA A 233 4.12 -30.91 6.86
N ARG A 234 5.16 -31.73 7.04
CA ARG A 234 6.45 -31.61 6.30
C ARG A 234 6.31 -31.62 4.78
N GLY A 235 5.28 -32.26 4.24
CA GLY A 235 4.97 -32.26 2.80
C GLY A 235 4.18 -31.04 2.30
N THR A 236 3.64 -30.22 3.20
CA THR A 236 2.83 -29.04 2.86
C THR A 236 3.71 -27.87 2.45
N LEU A 237 3.39 -27.25 1.31
CA LEU A 237 3.94 -25.96 0.90
C LEU A 237 3.02 -24.82 1.39
N VAL A 238 3.53 -23.96 2.27
CA VAL A 238 2.83 -22.74 2.69
C VAL A 238 3.34 -21.57 1.86
N ARG A 239 2.44 -20.77 1.29
CA ARG A 239 2.74 -19.53 0.58
C ARG A 239 2.07 -18.36 1.29
N HIS A 240 2.87 -17.42 1.77
CA HIS A 240 2.45 -16.48 2.81
C HIS A 240 2.66 -15.01 2.40
N GLY A 241 1.57 -14.25 2.26
CA GLY A 241 1.55 -12.78 2.20
C GLY A 241 1.44 -12.18 3.61
N SER A 242 2.10 -11.04 3.85
CA SER A 242 2.19 -10.44 5.18
C SER A 242 2.28 -8.91 5.16
N THR A 243 1.47 -8.25 5.99
CA THR A 243 1.57 -6.79 6.19
C THR A 243 2.69 -6.39 7.17
N VAL A 244 3.41 -7.32 7.82
CA VAL A 244 4.42 -6.99 8.86
C VAL A 244 5.47 -5.99 8.40
N ALA A 245 5.94 -6.09 7.15
CA ALA A 245 6.88 -5.14 6.57
C ALA A 245 6.25 -3.74 6.37
N THR A 246 5.03 -3.69 5.82
CA THR A 246 4.28 -2.43 5.59
C THR A 246 3.96 -1.74 6.91
N ASN A 247 3.47 -2.48 7.91
CA ASN A 247 3.09 -1.96 9.21
C ASN A 247 4.31 -1.43 9.98
N THR A 248 5.43 -2.16 9.98
CA THR A 248 6.70 -1.71 10.59
C THR A 248 7.17 -0.36 10.02
N LEU A 249 6.91 -0.10 8.73
CA LEU A 249 7.23 1.16 8.09
C LEU A 249 6.24 2.28 8.43
N LEU A 250 4.93 2.00 8.42
CA LEU A 250 3.87 2.96 8.74
C LEU A 250 3.92 3.41 10.21
N GLU A 251 4.05 2.46 11.14
CA GLU A 251 4.12 2.70 12.59
C GLU A 251 5.44 3.37 13.02
N ARG A 252 6.45 3.45 12.13
CA ARG A 252 7.84 3.84 12.45
C ARG A 252 8.49 2.97 13.55
N THR A 253 8.14 1.69 13.63
CA THR A 253 8.58 0.76 14.69
C THR A 253 9.80 -0.11 14.33
N GLY A 254 10.47 0.18 13.20
CA GLY A 254 11.64 -0.55 12.71
C GLY A 254 12.96 -0.27 13.44
N ALA A 255 14.05 -0.81 12.90
CA ALA A 255 15.34 -0.92 13.57
C ALA A 255 16.15 0.38 13.68
N ARG A 256 17.01 0.46 14.70
CA ARG A 256 18.07 1.47 14.82
C ARG A 256 19.16 1.25 13.77
N VAL A 257 18.91 1.74 12.55
CA VAL A 257 19.89 1.75 11.45
C VAL A 257 21.00 2.76 11.72
N VAL A 258 22.24 2.38 11.38
CA VAL A 258 23.36 3.30 11.12
C VAL A 258 23.63 3.29 9.62
N LEU A 259 23.77 4.47 9.03
CA LEU A 259 23.96 4.65 7.59
C LEU A 259 25.39 5.11 7.28
N LEU A 260 26.01 4.47 6.29
CA LEU A 260 27.27 4.89 5.69
C LEU A 260 27.02 5.36 4.25
N THR A 261 27.47 6.58 3.94
CA THR A 261 27.45 7.19 2.60
C THR A 261 28.86 7.60 2.21
N THR A 262 29.07 7.95 0.95
CA THR A 262 30.21 8.78 0.56
C THR A 262 30.19 10.10 1.35
N ARG A 263 31.36 10.58 1.80
CA ARG A 263 31.51 11.85 2.54
C ARG A 263 31.02 13.04 1.71
N GLY A 264 30.21 13.90 2.33
CA GLY A 264 29.51 15.01 1.68
C GLY A 264 28.10 14.65 1.19
N PHE A 265 27.68 13.38 1.31
CA PHE A 265 26.37 12.89 0.85
C PHE A 265 25.53 12.29 1.99
N GLU A 266 25.92 12.50 3.25
CA GLU A 266 25.18 12.05 4.43
C GLU A 266 23.71 12.49 4.42
N ASP A 267 23.41 13.68 3.90
CA ASP A 267 22.10 14.33 4.04
C ASP A 267 21.20 14.21 2.80
N LEU A 268 21.61 13.37 1.85
CA LEU A 268 20.85 13.01 0.65
C LEU A 268 19.43 12.50 0.95
N LEU A 269 19.22 11.81 2.08
CA LEU A 269 17.89 11.34 2.49
C LEU A 269 16.97 12.42 3.09
N GLU A 270 17.52 13.57 3.45
CA GLU A 270 16.80 14.70 4.06
C GLU A 270 16.53 15.80 3.03
N ILE A 271 17.44 15.97 2.06
CA ILE A 271 17.26 16.82 0.87
C ILE A 271 16.29 16.16 -0.13
N GLY A 272 16.44 14.85 -0.37
CA GLY A 272 15.65 14.10 -1.35
C GLY A 272 15.77 14.66 -2.77
N ARG A 273 14.62 14.79 -3.45
CA ARG A 273 14.49 15.45 -4.76
C ARG A 273 13.91 16.88 -4.67
N GLN A 274 13.58 17.34 -3.46
CA GLN A 274 12.87 18.60 -3.17
C GLN A 274 11.43 18.69 -3.76
N ASP A 275 10.84 17.56 -4.15
CA ASP A 275 9.47 17.45 -4.68
C ASP A 275 8.42 18.01 -3.69
N ARG A 276 7.55 18.92 -4.16
CA ARG A 276 6.44 19.47 -3.34
C ARG A 276 5.18 18.62 -3.47
N ALA A 277 5.06 17.60 -2.61
CA ALA A 277 3.88 16.73 -2.54
C ALA A 277 2.56 17.49 -2.30
N ALA A 278 2.60 18.61 -1.58
CA ALA A 278 1.51 19.57 -1.45
C ALA A 278 1.96 20.92 -2.06
N LEU A 279 1.73 21.11 -3.36
CA LEU A 279 2.29 22.21 -4.16
C LEU A 279 2.03 23.61 -3.55
N TYR A 280 0.82 23.82 -3.03
CA TYR A 280 0.35 25.09 -2.47
C TYR A 280 0.63 25.28 -0.97
N ALA A 281 1.23 24.29 -0.29
CA ALA A 281 1.64 24.47 1.11
C ALA A 281 2.86 25.40 1.18
N LEU A 282 2.68 26.61 1.73
CA LEU A 282 3.76 27.61 1.85
C LEU A 282 4.92 27.13 2.73
N ALA A 283 4.60 26.39 3.80
CA ALA A 283 5.56 25.74 4.69
C ALA A 283 5.29 24.23 4.74
N PRO A 284 5.71 23.46 3.70
CA PRO A 284 5.44 22.03 3.63
C PRO A 284 6.26 21.29 4.69
N ARG A 285 5.61 20.43 5.49
CA ARG A 285 6.31 19.56 6.45
C ARG A 285 7.03 18.45 5.69
N GLY A 286 8.36 18.43 5.77
CA GLY A 286 9.18 17.36 5.21
C GLY A 286 8.93 16.01 5.89
N LEU A 287 9.18 14.92 5.15
CA LEU A 287 9.09 13.56 5.70
C LEU A 287 10.31 13.27 6.58
N GLU A 288 10.11 12.99 7.88
CA GLU A 288 11.23 12.68 8.77
C GLU A 288 11.98 11.41 8.29
N PRO A 289 13.29 11.49 7.99
CA PRO A 289 14.06 10.35 7.51
C PRO A 289 14.25 9.24 8.56
N LEU A 290 14.11 7.97 8.14
CA LEU A 290 14.26 6.79 9.01
C LEU A 290 15.62 6.70 9.73
N VAL A 291 16.65 7.38 9.21
CA VAL A 291 17.96 7.52 9.86
C VAL A 291 18.16 8.99 10.24
N PRO A 292 18.14 9.35 11.54
CA PRO A 292 18.39 10.73 11.97
C PRO A 292 19.87 11.11 11.78
N ARG A 293 20.14 12.40 11.52
CA ARG A 293 21.48 12.94 11.16
C ARG A 293 22.66 12.32 11.93
N ARG A 294 22.54 12.22 13.26
CA ARG A 294 23.57 11.67 14.17
C ARG A 294 24.00 10.23 13.87
N ARG A 295 23.19 9.45 13.12
CA ARG A 295 23.47 8.06 12.70
C ARG A 295 23.90 7.92 11.23
N ARG A 296 24.09 9.03 10.50
CA ARG A 296 24.64 9.07 9.14
C ARG A 296 26.14 9.36 9.21
N ILE A 297 26.95 8.65 8.43
CA ILE A 297 28.41 8.70 8.47
C ILE A 297 28.96 8.80 7.05
N GLY A 298 29.64 9.91 6.75
CA GLY A 298 30.44 10.03 5.53
C GLY A 298 31.72 9.20 5.62
N VAL A 299 31.98 8.41 4.59
CA VAL A 299 33.21 7.62 4.43
C VAL A 299 34.07 8.23 3.32
N GLU A 300 35.39 8.15 3.51
CA GLU A 300 36.38 8.80 2.66
C GLU A 300 36.80 7.89 1.51
N GLU A 301 35.92 7.85 0.51
CA GLU A 301 36.18 7.30 -0.82
C GLU A 301 35.42 8.11 -1.88
N ARG A 302 35.72 7.89 -3.16
CA ARG A 302 34.92 8.41 -4.27
C ARG A 302 35.07 7.52 -5.49
N LEU A 303 33.94 7.26 -6.14
CA LEU A 303 33.86 6.67 -7.48
C LEU A 303 33.36 7.71 -8.48
N GLY A 304 33.80 7.58 -9.73
CA GLY A 304 33.25 8.23 -10.92
C GLY A 304 32.06 7.47 -11.51
N PRO A 305 31.40 8.02 -12.53
CA PRO A 305 30.13 7.51 -13.06
C PRO A 305 30.24 6.14 -13.74
N ARG A 306 31.42 5.75 -14.22
CA ARG A 306 31.72 4.43 -14.82
C ARG A 306 32.41 3.47 -13.81
N GLY A 307 32.57 3.90 -12.55
CA GLY A 307 33.25 3.14 -11.50
C GLY A 307 34.74 3.51 -11.32
N GLU A 308 35.22 4.58 -11.94
CA GLU A 308 36.59 5.06 -11.83
C GLU A 308 36.94 5.44 -10.38
N ARG A 309 38.09 5.03 -9.84
CA ARG A 309 38.41 5.24 -8.41
C ARG A 309 39.07 6.60 -8.16
N TRP A 310 38.28 7.68 -8.20
CA TRP A 310 38.72 9.05 -7.94
C TRP A 310 39.32 9.27 -6.55
N LEU A 311 38.83 8.55 -5.52
CA LEU A 311 39.46 8.50 -4.20
C LEU A 311 39.35 7.05 -3.65
N PRO A 312 40.45 6.31 -3.50
CA PRO A 312 40.41 4.91 -3.05
C PRO A 312 40.07 4.80 -1.57
N LEU A 313 39.20 3.84 -1.22
CA LEU A 313 38.85 3.56 0.18
C LEU A 313 40.09 3.05 0.95
N THR A 314 40.67 3.89 1.80
CA THR A 314 41.89 3.54 2.55
C THR A 314 41.63 2.62 3.74
N GLY A 315 42.64 1.87 4.18
CA GLY A 315 42.55 1.09 5.43
C GLY A 315 42.27 1.95 6.67
N ALA A 316 42.74 3.21 6.67
CA ALA A 316 42.44 4.18 7.72
C ALA A 316 40.96 4.63 7.71
N ALA A 317 40.39 4.88 6.54
CA ALA A 317 38.97 5.21 6.38
C ALA A 317 38.06 4.05 6.85
N VAL A 318 38.39 2.79 6.51
CA VAL A 318 37.68 1.61 7.01
C VAL A 318 37.75 1.51 8.55
N ARG A 319 38.91 1.77 9.16
CA ARG A 319 39.06 1.79 10.64
C ARG A 319 38.27 2.93 11.28
N ARG A 320 38.23 4.13 10.67
CA ARG A 320 37.39 5.26 11.13
C ARG A 320 35.90 4.89 11.08
N ALA A 321 35.44 4.36 9.94
CA ALA A 321 34.06 3.92 9.73
C ALA A 321 33.64 2.86 10.76
N PHE A 322 34.48 1.84 11.01
CA PHE A 322 34.20 0.81 12.02
C PHE A 322 33.97 1.40 13.41
N ARG A 323 34.91 2.21 13.93
CA ARG A 323 34.77 2.87 15.25
C ARG A 323 33.49 3.71 15.32
N ALA A 324 33.23 4.50 14.28
CA ALA A 324 32.09 5.39 14.20
C ALA A 324 30.75 4.64 14.19
N VAL A 325 30.68 3.46 13.56
CA VAL A 325 29.49 2.59 13.59
C VAL A 325 29.32 1.93 14.95
N SER A 326 30.37 1.31 15.50
CA SER A 326 30.31 0.60 16.80
C SER A 326 29.81 1.48 17.93
N GLY A 327 30.32 2.72 18.03
CA GLY A 327 29.91 3.68 19.05
C GLY A 327 28.43 4.11 18.99
N ARG A 328 27.72 3.81 17.89
CA ARG A 328 26.29 4.11 17.71
C ARG A 328 25.36 2.94 18.03
N ARG A 329 25.91 1.78 18.44
CA ARG A 329 25.18 0.54 18.80
C ARG A 329 24.05 0.20 17.79
N PRO A 330 24.36 -0.02 16.49
CA PRO A 330 23.35 -0.34 15.47
C PRO A 330 22.52 -1.57 15.85
N GLN A 331 21.30 -1.66 15.32
CA GLN A 331 20.55 -2.91 15.18
C GLN A 331 20.61 -3.45 13.74
N ALA A 332 20.92 -2.58 12.78
CA ALA A 332 21.22 -2.91 11.40
C ALA A 332 22.10 -1.80 10.78
N ILE A 333 22.73 -2.11 9.66
CA ILE A 333 23.61 -1.19 8.92
C ILE A 333 23.14 -1.08 7.47
N ALA A 334 23.07 0.15 6.97
CA ALA A 334 22.90 0.44 5.55
C ALA A 334 24.22 1.04 5.00
N ILE A 335 24.66 0.60 3.83
CA ILE A 335 25.81 1.16 3.12
C ILE A 335 25.36 1.51 1.71
N GLY A 336 25.39 2.80 1.38
CA GLY A 336 25.01 3.31 0.06
C GLY A 336 25.98 4.37 -0.40
N LEU A 337 26.98 3.95 -1.18
CA LEU A 337 28.00 4.85 -1.73
C LEU A 337 27.59 5.33 -3.14
N LEU A 338 28.22 6.41 -3.60
CA LEU A 338 28.00 6.90 -4.96
C LEU A 338 28.65 5.96 -5.99
N HIS A 339 27.95 5.76 -7.10
CA HIS A 339 28.33 4.88 -8.23
C HIS A 339 28.73 3.44 -7.86
N ALA A 340 28.35 2.96 -6.67
CA ALA A 340 28.56 1.56 -6.25
C ALA A 340 27.81 0.52 -7.10
N TYR A 341 26.85 0.94 -7.93
CA TYR A 341 26.25 0.10 -8.97
C TYR A 341 27.24 -0.27 -10.09
N ALA A 342 28.29 0.54 -10.30
CA ALA A 342 29.34 0.31 -11.30
C ALA A 342 30.51 -0.48 -10.70
N ASP A 343 31.16 0.02 -9.63
CA ASP A 343 32.13 -0.77 -8.84
C ASP A 343 31.63 -1.00 -7.39
N PRO A 344 31.20 -2.23 -7.03
CA PRO A 344 30.76 -2.56 -5.68
C PRO A 344 31.92 -2.78 -4.69
N ALA A 345 33.19 -2.68 -5.09
CA ALA A 345 34.34 -3.07 -4.26
C ALA A 345 34.43 -2.32 -2.92
N HIS A 346 34.16 -1.02 -2.90
CA HIS A 346 34.19 -0.21 -1.67
C HIS A 346 33.10 -0.64 -0.69
N GLU A 347 31.84 -0.80 -1.13
CA GLU A 347 30.74 -1.30 -0.29
C GLU A 347 31.03 -2.70 0.26
N ARG A 348 31.48 -3.62 -0.61
CA ARG A 348 31.83 -4.99 -0.20
C ARG A 348 32.95 -5.02 0.84
N ARG A 349 33.93 -4.11 0.75
CA ARG A 349 35.03 -3.99 1.72
C ARG A 349 34.56 -3.43 3.07
N LEU A 350 33.68 -2.42 3.08
CA LEU A 350 33.05 -1.93 4.31
C LEU A 350 32.18 -3.01 4.96
N GLY A 351 31.34 -3.71 4.17
CA GLY A 351 30.50 -4.80 4.66
C GLY A 351 31.31 -5.93 5.33
N ARG A 352 32.42 -6.37 4.72
CA ARG A 352 33.33 -7.36 5.33
C ARG A 352 34.06 -6.88 6.59
N ALA A 353 34.28 -5.57 6.74
CA ALA A 353 34.87 -5.01 7.96
C ALA A 353 33.84 -4.90 9.10
N LEU A 354 32.60 -4.55 8.76
CA LEU A 354 31.51 -4.30 9.71
C LEU A 354 30.73 -5.57 10.11
N SER A 355 30.82 -6.68 9.36
CA SER A 355 30.14 -7.94 9.69
C SER A 355 30.50 -8.49 11.08
N ARG A 356 31.70 -8.16 11.58
CA ARG A 356 32.18 -8.46 12.95
C ARG A 356 31.31 -7.86 14.06
N LEU A 357 30.37 -6.97 13.73
CA LEU A 357 29.41 -6.39 14.68
C LEU A 357 28.15 -7.26 14.89
N GLY A 358 28.01 -8.38 14.18
CA GLY A 358 26.91 -9.34 14.37
C GLY A 358 25.51 -8.86 13.95
N VAL A 359 25.40 -7.67 13.37
CA VAL A 359 24.13 -7.06 12.92
C VAL A 359 23.91 -7.20 11.41
N PRO A 360 22.65 -7.26 10.93
CA PRO A 360 22.35 -7.27 9.49
C PRO A 360 22.92 -6.06 8.76
N ILE A 361 23.53 -6.30 7.59
CA ILE A 361 24.12 -5.26 6.73
C ILE A 361 23.47 -5.32 5.35
N THR A 362 22.89 -4.21 4.89
CA THR A 362 22.44 -4.05 3.50
C THR A 362 23.47 -3.22 2.72
N LEU A 363 23.94 -3.76 1.59
CA LEU A 363 24.78 -3.05 0.62
C LEU A 363 23.93 -2.62 -0.58
N SER A 364 23.97 -1.34 -0.95
CA SER A 364 23.14 -0.79 -2.02
C SER A 364 23.38 -1.49 -3.37
N SER A 365 24.65 -1.73 -3.68
CA SER A 365 25.14 -2.45 -4.86
C SER A 365 24.74 -3.93 -4.96
N HIS A 366 24.23 -4.53 -3.88
CA HIS A 366 23.76 -5.92 -3.88
C HIS A 366 22.25 -6.00 -4.10
N LEU A 367 21.51 -5.20 -3.33
CA LEU A 367 20.05 -5.13 -3.33
C LEU A 367 19.48 -4.44 -4.58
N CYS A 368 20.12 -3.33 -4.99
CA CYS A 368 19.66 -2.43 -6.05
C CYS A 368 20.87 -1.86 -6.83
N PRO A 369 21.47 -2.65 -7.75
CA PRO A 369 22.61 -2.23 -8.58
C PRO A 369 22.17 -1.33 -9.74
N GLU A 370 21.52 -0.21 -9.42
CA GLU A 370 20.97 0.75 -10.38
C GLU A 370 21.44 2.19 -10.10
N ILE A 371 21.31 3.06 -11.10
CA ILE A 371 21.50 4.53 -10.98
C ILE A 371 20.46 5.16 -10.02
N ARG A 372 20.38 6.50 -9.93
CA ARG A 372 19.50 7.24 -9.01
C ARG A 372 19.84 6.99 -7.53
N GLU A 373 20.81 7.74 -7.04
CA GLU A 373 21.40 7.63 -5.69
C GLU A 373 20.43 7.81 -4.52
N TYR A 374 19.50 8.77 -4.55
CA TYR A 374 18.53 8.98 -3.47
C TYR A 374 17.60 7.77 -3.27
N GLU A 375 17.03 7.26 -4.37
CA GLU A 375 16.05 6.18 -4.38
C GLU A 375 16.72 4.83 -4.09
N ARG A 376 17.94 4.60 -4.60
CA ARG A 376 18.79 3.46 -4.20
C ARG A 376 19.13 3.52 -2.70
N LEU A 377 19.49 4.68 -2.17
CA LEU A 377 19.85 4.87 -0.76
C LEU A 377 18.64 4.66 0.16
N SER A 378 17.48 5.21 -0.21
CA SER A 378 16.20 5.00 0.47
C SER A 378 15.84 3.52 0.54
N THR A 379 15.91 2.81 -0.59
CA THR A 379 15.69 1.35 -0.68
C THR A 379 16.62 0.56 0.25
N THR A 380 17.89 0.96 0.30
CA THR A 380 18.93 0.33 1.14
C THR A 380 18.65 0.54 2.63
N VAL A 381 18.23 1.75 3.01
CA VAL A 381 17.82 2.08 4.39
C VAL A 381 16.55 1.37 4.79
N LEU A 382 15.52 1.33 3.93
CA LEU A 382 14.27 0.61 4.16
C LEU A 382 14.54 -0.87 4.45
N ASN A 383 15.40 -1.52 3.67
CA ASN A 383 15.75 -2.92 3.88
C ASN A 383 16.43 -3.16 5.24
N ALA A 384 17.41 -2.33 5.60
CA ALA A 384 18.07 -2.40 6.91
C ALA A 384 17.12 -2.08 8.08
N TYR A 385 16.17 -1.17 7.87
CA TYR A 385 15.18 -0.74 8.87
C TYR A 385 14.14 -1.84 9.16
N LEU A 386 13.69 -2.54 8.13
CA LEU A 386 12.73 -3.64 8.24
C LEU A 386 13.36 -4.94 8.77
N GLY A 387 14.63 -5.19 8.42
CA GLY A 387 15.40 -6.41 8.70
C GLY A 387 15.09 -7.07 10.05
N PRO A 388 15.54 -6.53 11.19
CA PRO A 388 15.40 -7.19 12.49
C PRO A 388 13.97 -7.64 12.86
N ARG A 389 12.93 -6.87 12.52
CA ARG A 389 11.53 -7.28 12.79
C ARG A 389 11.08 -8.39 11.85
N VAL A 390 11.30 -8.24 10.55
CA VAL A 390 10.85 -9.23 9.55
C VAL A 390 11.62 -10.55 9.66
N CYS A 391 12.92 -10.49 9.96
CA CYS A 391 13.72 -11.68 10.30
C CYS A 391 13.18 -12.42 11.53
N GLY A 392 12.88 -11.68 12.61
CA GLY A 392 12.32 -12.26 13.84
C GLY A 392 10.97 -12.94 13.60
N TYR A 393 10.09 -12.28 12.85
CA TYR A 393 8.80 -12.82 12.43
C TYR A 393 8.93 -14.12 11.62
N LEU A 394 9.73 -14.10 10.54
CA LEU A 394 9.90 -15.28 9.68
C LEU A 394 10.62 -16.43 10.39
N ALA A 395 11.53 -16.15 11.32
CA ALA A 395 12.15 -17.17 12.17
C ALA A 395 11.18 -17.73 13.24
N GLY A 396 10.23 -16.93 13.74
CA GLY A 396 9.12 -17.41 14.57
C GLY A 396 8.24 -18.39 13.82
N LEU A 397 7.73 -17.97 12.65
CA LEU A 397 6.90 -18.78 11.77
C LEU A 397 7.60 -20.08 11.34
N ALA A 398 8.87 -20.03 10.95
CA ALA A 398 9.64 -21.20 10.53
C ALA A 398 9.98 -22.19 11.67
N ARG A 399 9.87 -21.79 12.94
CA ARG A 399 9.94 -22.72 14.09
C ARG A 399 8.56 -23.26 14.49
N GLY A 400 7.50 -22.49 14.24
CA GLY A 400 6.13 -22.85 14.63
C GLY A 400 5.43 -23.84 13.70
N THR A 401 5.99 -24.16 12.53
CA THR A 401 5.44 -25.20 11.64
C THR A 401 6.53 -26.09 11.06
N ALA A 402 6.18 -27.36 10.84
CA ALA A 402 7.02 -28.31 10.10
C ALA A 402 6.90 -28.17 8.57
N ALA A 403 5.95 -27.36 8.09
CA ALA A 403 5.69 -27.14 6.66
C ALA A 403 6.72 -26.21 6.00
N ARG A 404 6.92 -26.35 4.68
CA ARG A 404 7.84 -25.50 3.91
C ARG A 404 7.20 -24.13 3.70
N VAL A 405 7.73 -23.08 4.32
CA VAL A 405 7.25 -21.70 4.15
C VAL A 405 7.98 -20.96 3.04
N GLU A 406 7.22 -20.53 2.03
CA GLU A 406 7.59 -19.49 1.09
C GLU A 406 6.77 -18.21 1.36
N VAL A 407 7.40 -17.06 1.17
CA VAL A 407 6.83 -15.72 1.39
C VAL A 407 6.55 -15.08 0.04
N VAL A 408 5.38 -14.45 -0.11
CA VAL A 408 5.02 -13.69 -1.32
C VAL A 408 5.80 -12.37 -1.34
N LEU A 409 6.33 -12.01 -2.51
CA LEU A 409 7.05 -10.75 -2.73
C LEU A 409 6.23 -9.77 -3.59
N SER A 410 6.53 -8.48 -3.45
CA SER A 410 5.89 -7.32 -4.09
C SER A 410 5.79 -7.35 -5.62
N HIS A 411 6.48 -8.28 -6.30
CA HIS A 411 6.42 -8.52 -7.74
C HIS A 411 5.45 -9.66 -8.14
N GLY A 412 4.63 -10.16 -7.20
CA GLY A 412 3.65 -11.22 -7.43
C GLY A 412 4.29 -12.60 -7.61
N GLY A 413 5.21 -12.98 -6.73
CA GLY A 413 5.83 -14.32 -6.75
C GLY A 413 6.60 -14.66 -5.48
N THR A 414 6.86 -15.95 -5.24
CA THR A 414 7.30 -16.45 -3.92
C THR A 414 8.81 -16.64 -3.78
N ALA A 415 9.34 -16.44 -2.57
CA ALA A 415 10.71 -16.80 -2.18
C ALA A 415 10.74 -17.55 -0.84
N THR A 416 11.80 -18.31 -0.53
CA THR A 416 11.89 -19.01 0.77
C THR A 416 11.99 -18.00 1.92
N ALA A 417 11.54 -18.38 3.13
CA ALA A 417 11.61 -17.51 4.31
C ALA A 417 13.03 -16.94 4.57
N SER A 418 14.10 -17.70 4.28
CA SER A 418 15.49 -17.27 4.45
C SER A 418 16.04 -16.40 3.31
N GLU A 419 15.46 -16.44 2.10
CA GLU A 419 15.66 -15.41 1.07
C GLU A 419 14.92 -14.13 1.44
N ALA A 420 13.63 -14.24 1.77
CA ALA A 420 12.75 -13.11 2.08
C ALA A 420 13.24 -12.30 3.30
N ALA A 421 13.82 -12.95 4.30
CA ALA A 421 14.45 -12.30 5.46
C ALA A 421 15.70 -11.46 5.11
N ARG A 422 16.39 -11.73 4.00
CA ARG A 422 17.56 -10.93 3.56
C ARG A 422 17.15 -9.66 2.82
N GLU A 423 16.04 -9.71 2.09
CA GLU A 423 15.52 -8.58 1.30
C GLU A 423 14.07 -8.20 1.69
N PRO A 424 13.77 -7.92 2.98
CA PRO A 424 12.41 -7.64 3.48
C PRO A 424 11.73 -6.43 2.83
N VAL A 425 12.47 -5.53 2.18
CA VAL A 425 11.87 -4.44 1.37
C VAL A 425 11.01 -5.00 0.22
N ARG A 426 11.28 -6.22 -0.26
CA ARG A 426 10.46 -6.94 -1.26
C ARG A 426 9.20 -7.59 -0.68
N GLN A 427 8.87 -7.37 0.59
CA GLN A 427 7.62 -7.84 1.20
C GLN A 427 6.59 -6.70 1.37
N LEU A 428 6.99 -5.45 1.12
CA LEU A 428 6.09 -4.30 1.12
C LEU A 428 4.97 -4.52 0.09
N LEU A 429 3.71 -4.41 0.51
CA LEU A 429 2.52 -4.67 -0.34
C LEU A 429 2.45 -6.11 -0.91
N SER A 430 3.00 -7.10 -0.22
CA SER A 430 3.00 -8.51 -0.67
C SER A 430 1.59 -9.14 -0.82
N GLY A 431 0.68 -8.90 0.13
CA GLY A 431 -0.71 -9.37 0.08
C GLY A 431 -1.48 -8.84 -1.13
N PRO A 432 -1.59 -7.51 -1.33
CA PRO A 432 -2.22 -6.93 -2.52
C PRO A 432 -1.57 -7.34 -3.85
N ALA A 433 -0.25 -7.63 -3.86
CA ALA A 433 0.42 -8.19 -5.03
C ALA A 433 -0.03 -9.63 -5.37
N ALA A 434 -0.44 -10.42 -4.37
CA ALA A 434 -1.07 -11.73 -4.57
C ALA A 434 -2.52 -11.59 -5.07
N GLY A 435 -3.30 -10.69 -4.48
CA GLY A 435 -4.68 -10.38 -4.91
C GLY A 435 -4.75 -9.93 -6.36
N LEU A 436 -3.90 -8.96 -6.75
CA LEU A 436 -3.75 -8.52 -8.14
C LEU A 436 -3.32 -9.68 -9.08
N ALA A 437 -2.42 -10.56 -8.64
CA ALA A 437 -2.00 -11.70 -9.44
C ALA A 437 -3.18 -12.64 -9.76
N ALA A 438 -4.02 -12.95 -8.77
CA ALA A 438 -5.23 -13.76 -8.94
C ALA A 438 -6.34 -13.02 -9.71
N ALA A 439 -6.55 -11.73 -9.46
CA ALA A 439 -7.56 -10.92 -10.17
C ALA A 439 -7.30 -10.86 -11.69
N ARG A 440 -6.02 -10.78 -12.09
CA ARG A 440 -5.61 -10.90 -13.50
C ARG A 440 -5.86 -12.28 -14.09
N ASP A 441 -5.71 -13.37 -13.32
CA ASP A 441 -6.14 -14.72 -13.77
C ASP A 441 -7.67 -14.83 -13.88
N VAL A 442 -8.43 -14.23 -12.96
CA VAL A 442 -9.91 -14.17 -13.00
C VAL A 442 -10.40 -13.42 -14.23
N ALA A 443 -9.80 -12.26 -14.56
CA ALA A 443 -10.11 -11.49 -15.75
C ALA A 443 -9.86 -12.30 -17.03
N ALA A 444 -8.67 -12.89 -17.17
CA ALA A 444 -8.31 -13.73 -18.32
C ALA A 444 -9.24 -14.96 -18.44
N ALA A 445 -9.57 -15.61 -17.32
CA ALA A 445 -10.52 -16.73 -17.27
C ALA A 445 -11.99 -16.34 -17.54
N CYS A 446 -12.29 -15.05 -17.72
CA CYS A 446 -13.58 -14.51 -18.16
C CYS A 446 -13.49 -13.78 -19.52
N GLY A 447 -12.36 -13.89 -20.24
CA GLY A 447 -12.16 -13.30 -21.57
C GLY A 447 -11.62 -11.86 -21.59
N TYR A 448 -11.25 -11.27 -20.44
CA TYR A 448 -10.80 -9.88 -20.35
C TYR A 448 -9.28 -9.77 -20.21
N GLU A 449 -8.61 -9.23 -21.23
CA GLU A 449 -7.18 -8.86 -21.14
C GLU A 449 -6.93 -7.53 -20.43
N ARG A 450 -7.95 -6.65 -20.38
CA ARG A 450 -7.92 -5.34 -19.71
C ARG A 450 -8.85 -5.38 -18.51
N ALA A 451 -8.33 -5.07 -17.32
CA ALA A 451 -9.13 -5.09 -16.10
C ALA A 451 -8.62 -4.12 -15.03
N LEU A 452 -9.55 -3.37 -14.43
CA LEU A 452 -9.32 -2.73 -13.13
C LEU A 452 -9.48 -3.77 -12.01
N THR A 453 -8.71 -3.62 -10.94
CA THR A 453 -8.86 -4.42 -9.72
C THR A 453 -9.31 -3.55 -8.56
N LEU A 454 -10.22 -4.07 -7.74
CA LEU A 454 -10.79 -3.41 -6.57
C LEU A 454 -10.79 -4.39 -5.38
N ASP A 455 -9.75 -4.33 -4.55
CA ASP A 455 -9.69 -5.03 -3.25
C ASP A 455 -10.12 -4.08 -2.14
N VAL A 456 -11.30 -4.28 -1.54
CA VAL A 456 -11.78 -3.43 -0.43
C VAL A 456 -11.74 -4.22 0.88
N GLY A 457 -10.76 -3.87 1.72
CA GLY A 457 -10.55 -4.43 3.04
C GLY A 457 -11.23 -3.64 4.17
N GLY A 458 -10.89 -3.99 5.41
CA GLY A 458 -11.39 -3.29 6.59
C GLY A 458 -10.79 -1.89 6.81
N THR A 459 -9.59 -1.61 6.29
CA THR A 459 -8.83 -0.37 6.57
C THR A 459 -8.46 0.44 5.33
N SER A 460 -8.51 -0.17 4.15
CA SER A 460 -8.00 0.40 2.90
C SER A 460 -8.64 -0.27 1.70
N THR A 461 -8.53 0.40 0.55
CA THR A 461 -8.77 -0.17 -0.77
C THR A 461 -7.45 -0.22 -1.55
N ASP A 462 -7.20 -1.31 -2.26
CA ASP A 462 -6.05 -1.51 -3.14
C ASP A 462 -6.51 -1.66 -4.61
N CYS A 463 -6.06 -0.75 -5.46
CA CYS A 463 -6.47 -0.59 -6.86
C CYS A 463 -5.32 -0.80 -7.84
N ALA A 464 -5.58 -1.37 -9.02
CA ALA A 464 -4.60 -1.44 -10.11
C ALA A 464 -5.30 -1.56 -11.48
N TYR A 465 -4.56 -1.37 -12.57
CA TYR A 465 -5.02 -1.59 -13.94
C TYR A 465 -4.13 -2.64 -14.63
N VAL A 466 -4.73 -3.74 -15.07
CA VAL A 466 -4.14 -4.80 -15.87
C VAL A 466 -4.33 -4.45 -17.35
N ASP A 467 -3.25 -4.51 -18.12
CA ASP A 467 -3.25 -4.25 -19.57
C ASP A 467 -2.64 -5.45 -20.31
N GLN A 468 -3.26 -5.88 -21.43
CA GLN A 468 -2.80 -7.01 -22.25
C GLN A 468 -2.53 -8.31 -21.44
N GLY A 469 -3.30 -8.55 -20.37
CA GLY A 469 -3.09 -9.65 -19.42
C GLY A 469 -1.80 -9.58 -18.59
N LEU A 470 -1.04 -8.48 -18.66
CA LEU A 470 0.21 -8.29 -17.94
C LEU A 470 -0.02 -7.60 -16.59
N LEU A 471 0.70 -8.06 -15.56
CA LEU A 471 0.68 -7.43 -14.25
C LEU A 471 1.38 -6.06 -14.30
N PRO A 472 0.71 -4.95 -13.93
CA PRO A 472 1.27 -3.61 -14.02
C PRO A 472 2.43 -3.45 -13.05
N ARG A 473 3.49 -2.76 -13.48
CA ARG A 473 4.74 -2.62 -12.73
C ARG A 473 5.30 -1.21 -12.83
N ARG A 474 5.93 -0.76 -11.74
CA ARG A 474 6.79 0.44 -11.73
C ARG A 474 8.10 0.19 -11.00
N ARG A 475 9.08 1.03 -11.35
CA ARG A 475 10.32 1.31 -10.62
C ARG A 475 10.17 2.64 -9.87
N ALA A 476 11.06 2.91 -8.93
CA ALA A 476 11.13 4.19 -8.19
C ALA A 476 9.78 4.63 -7.58
N ARG A 477 9.04 3.70 -6.96
CA ARG A 477 7.71 3.97 -6.41
C ARG A 477 7.79 4.37 -4.93
N THR A 478 7.00 5.37 -4.53
CA THR A 478 6.82 5.75 -3.13
C THR A 478 5.95 4.77 -2.35
N VAL A 479 6.41 4.37 -1.15
CA VAL A 479 5.68 3.57 -0.16
C VAL A 479 5.83 4.26 1.21
N ALA A 480 4.72 4.60 1.87
CA ALA A 480 4.70 5.35 3.13
C ALA A 480 5.55 6.65 3.12
N GLY A 481 5.61 7.33 1.97
CA GLY A 481 6.43 8.52 1.74
C GLY A 481 7.85 8.26 1.25
N PHE A 482 8.38 7.04 1.37
CA PHE A 482 9.75 6.71 0.98
C PHE A 482 9.84 6.09 -0.43
N PRO A 483 10.74 6.53 -1.32
CA PRO A 483 10.91 5.91 -2.63
C PRO A 483 11.61 4.56 -2.54
N VAL A 484 11.14 3.62 -3.35
CA VAL A 484 11.66 2.26 -3.49
C VAL A 484 12.07 2.03 -4.95
N LEU A 485 13.37 1.95 -5.20
CA LEU A 485 13.98 1.64 -6.49
C LEU A 485 14.09 0.12 -6.67
N LEU A 486 12.95 -0.57 -6.60
CA LEU A 486 12.83 -1.96 -6.99
C LEU A 486 11.61 -2.12 -7.89
N PRO A 487 11.58 -3.15 -8.76
CA PRO A 487 10.36 -3.55 -9.44
C PRO A 487 9.29 -3.98 -8.44
N LEU A 488 8.15 -3.29 -8.48
CA LEU A 488 6.97 -3.51 -7.64
C LEU A 488 5.75 -3.60 -8.55
N LEU A 489 4.71 -4.34 -8.15
CA LEU A 489 3.41 -4.21 -8.83
C LEU A 489 2.79 -2.82 -8.52
N ASP A 490 2.14 -2.22 -9.52
CA ASP A 490 1.66 -0.82 -9.44
C ASP A 490 0.25 -0.70 -8.83
N VAL A 491 0.09 -1.31 -7.64
CA VAL A 491 -1.13 -1.31 -6.81
C VAL A 491 -1.24 -0.02 -5.99
N HIS A 492 -2.12 0.90 -6.34
CA HIS A 492 -2.37 2.12 -5.57
C HIS A 492 -3.32 1.85 -4.38
N THR A 493 -2.84 2.14 -3.17
CA THR A 493 -3.59 1.99 -1.92
C THR A 493 -4.23 3.33 -1.50
N VAL A 494 -5.49 3.31 -1.07
CA VAL A 494 -6.24 4.47 -0.54
C VAL A 494 -6.90 4.15 0.81
N GLY A 495 -7.02 5.14 1.70
CA GLY A 495 -7.60 5.02 3.05
C GLY A 495 -9.14 4.93 3.10
N ALA A 496 -9.74 4.26 2.12
CA ALA A 496 -11.17 4.01 2.02
C ALA A 496 -11.43 2.50 2.13
N GLY A 497 -11.73 2.00 3.32
CA GLY A 497 -12.13 0.62 3.59
C GLY A 497 -13.39 0.57 4.45
N GLY A 498 -13.91 -0.62 4.74
CA GLY A 498 -15.16 -0.76 5.51
C GLY A 498 -15.14 -0.06 6.88
N GLY A 499 -14.00 -0.06 7.56
CA GLY A 499 -13.79 0.63 8.83
C GLY A 499 -13.29 2.07 8.71
N SER A 500 -13.29 2.71 7.54
CA SER A 500 -12.98 4.15 7.42
C SER A 500 -14.01 4.96 8.18
N ILE A 501 -13.54 5.85 9.05
CA ILE A 501 -14.37 6.63 9.97
C ILE A 501 -15.07 7.75 9.19
N ALA A 502 -16.35 7.98 9.49
CA ALA A 502 -17.12 9.09 8.96
C ALA A 502 -17.22 10.23 10.00
N THR A 503 -16.91 11.46 9.61
CA THR A 503 -16.88 12.63 10.50
C THR A 503 -17.47 13.87 9.86
N CYS A 504 -18.03 14.76 10.69
CA CYS A 504 -18.26 16.15 10.30
C CYS A 504 -16.98 16.96 10.59
N ALA A 505 -16.44 17.62 9.58
CA ALA A 505 -15.23 18.43 9.65
C ALA A 505 -15.52 19.87 10.10
N SER A 506 -14.47 20.63 10.39
CA SER A 506 -14.58 22.06 10.70
C SER A 506 -15.12 22.84 9.50
N GLY A 507 -16.43 23.14 9.51
CA GLY A 507 -17.15 23.75 8.40
C GLY A 507 -18.39 22.99 7.92
N GLY A 508 -18.82 21.92 8.61
CA GLY A 508 -20.07 21.21 8.29
C GLY A 508 -19.97 20.18 7.16
N LEU A 509 -18.75 19.89 6.68
CA LEU A 509 -18.52 18.96 5.58
C LEU A 509 -18.40 17.52 6.09
N LEU A 510 -19.00 16.58 5.37
CA LEU A 510 -18.78 15.14 5.59
C LEU A 510 -17.41 14.72 5.06
N GLU A 511 -16.61 14.08 5.91
CA GLU A 511 -15.37 13.38 5.55
C GLU A 511 -15.51 11.87 5.83
N VAL A 512 -14.89 11.03 5.00
CA VAL A 512 -14.83 9.58 5.20
C VAL A 512 -13.40 9.08 4.94
N GLY A 513 -12.74 8.60 6.00
CA GLY A 513 -11.30 8.36 6.01
C GLY A 513 -10.48 9.66 6.10
N PRO A 514 -9.13 9.59 6.01
CA PRO A 514 -8.30 8.41 5.84
C PRO A 514 -8.11 7.59 7.15
N GLN A 515 -8.63 8.09 8.27
CA GLN A 515 -8.61 7.36 9.55
C GLN A 515 -9.54 6.14 9.51
N SER A 516 -9.17 5.07 10.21
CA SER A 516 -9.95 3.84 10.30
C SER A 516 -10.08 3.36 11.75
N ALA A 517 -11.26 2.85 12.10
CA ALA A 517 -11.54 2.22 13.39
C ALA A 517 -10.94 0.81 13.53
N GLY A 518 -10.38 0.25 12.45
CA GLY A 518 -9.66 -1.02 12.47
C GLY A 518 -10.53 -2.23 12.85
N ALA A 519 -9.99 -3.08 13.72
CA ALA A 519 -10.64 -4.30 14.21
C ALA A 519 -11.15 -4.20 15.65
N ASP A 520 -10.65 -3.21 16.40
CA ASP A 520 -10.92 -3.01 17.82
C ASP A 520 -10.65 -1.52 18.14
N PRO A 521 -11.67 -0.73 18.56
CA PRO A 521 -13.07 -1.13 18.75
C PRO A 521 -13.78 -1.52 17.43
N GLY A 522 -13.28 -1.08 16.27
CA GLY A 522 -13.91 -1.30 14.97
C GLY A 522 -15.12 -0.40 14.72
N PRO A 523 -15.92 -0.66 13.67
CA PRO A 523 -17.23 -0.06 13.42
C PRO A 523 -18.16 -0.07 14.64
N ALA A 524 -19.10 0.88 14.73
CA ALA A 524 -20.09 0.92 15.81
C ALA A 524 -20.91 -0.39 15.88
N CYS A 525 -21.26 -0.96 14.73
CA CYS A 525 -21.99 -2.22 14.58
C CYS A 525 -21.25 -3.46 15.10
N TYR A 526 -19.97 -3.36 15.49
CA TYR A 526 -19.27 -4.45 16.17
C TYR A 526 -19.62 -4.54 17.67
N GLY A 527 -20.42 -3.60 18.19
CA GLY A 527 -20.93 -3.60 19.56
C GLY A 527 -19.92 -3.15 20.63
N ARG A 528 -18.79 -2.55 20.24
CA ARG A 528 -17.66 -2.20 21.14
C ARG A 528 -17.46 -0.70 21.37
N GLY A 529 -18.50 0.11 21.15
CA GLY A 529 -18.39 1.58 21.27
C GLY A 529 -17.57 2.23 20.14
N GLY A 530 -17.52 1.61 18.96
CA GLY A 530 -16.87 2.15 17.78
C GLY A 530 -17.52 3.44 17.25
N PRO A 531 -16.77 4.28 16.49
CA PRO A 531 -17.32 5.45 15.81
C PRO A 531 -18.17 5.04 14.57
N PRO A 532 -18.96 5.95 13.98
CA PRO A 532 -19.59 5.71 12.68
C PRO A 532 -18.54 5.46 11.58
N THR A 533 -18.74 4.41 10.80
CA THR A 533 -17.88 4.02 9.67
C THR A 533 -18.69 3.69 8.40
N LEU A 534 -17.98 3.43 7.30
CA LEU A 534 -18.57 2.91 6.08
C LEU A 534 -19.34 1.58 6.27
N THR A 535 -18.91 0.72 7.20
CA THR A 535 -19.60 -0.56 7.50
C THR A 535 -20.96 -0.30 8.14
N ASP A 536 -21.02 0.67 9.06
CA ASP A 536 -22.26 1.10 9.70
C ASP A 536 -23.25 1.65 8.67
N ALA A 537 -22.77 2.47 7.74
CA ALA A 537 -23.57 2.99 6.64
C ALA A 537 -24.09 1.85 5.73
N LEU A 538 -23.23 0.91 5.34
CA LEU A 538 -23.62 -0.22 4.50
C LEU A 538 -24.63 -1.16 5.17
N LEU A 539 -24.59 -1.28 6.51
CA LEU A 539 -25.58 -2.00 7.31
C LEU A 539 -26.91 -1.25 7.41
N VAL A 540 -26.89 0.06 7.70
CA VAL A 540 -28.09 0.93 7.74
C VAL A 540 -28.78 1.04 6.36
N LEU A 541 -28.04 0.91 5.26
CA LEU A 541 -28.61 0.80 3.91
C LEU A 541 -29.11 -0.62 3.56
N GLY A 542 -28.94 -1.60 4.44
CA GLY A 542 -29.24 -3.01 4.21
C GLY A 542 -28.38 -3.68 3.13
N ARG A 543 -27.29 -3.04 2.66
CA ARG A 543 -26.36 -3.66 1.70
C ARG A 543 -25.52 -4.76 2.36
N LEU A 544 -25.30 -4.66 3.66
CA LEU A 544 -24.89 -5.75 4.53
C LEU A 544 -26.11 -6.32 5.27
N SER A 545 -26.18 -7.64 5.42
CA SER A 545 -27.22 -8.31 6.20
C SER A 545 -26.98 -8.13 7.70
N ALA A 546 -28.01 -7.70 8.44
CA ALA A 546 -27.99 -7.73 9.90
C ALA A 546 -27.86 -9.17 10.45
N GLY A 547 -27.30 -9.31 11.66
CA GLY A 547 -27.02 -10.62 12.26
C GLY A 547 -25.58 -11.08 12.04
N ARG A 548 -25.36 -12.39 11.87
CA ARG A 548 -24.02 -12.98 11.83
C ARG A 548 -23.38 -12.79 10.44
N LEU A 549 -22.25 -12.09 10.37
CA LEU A 549 -21.51 -11.92 9.12
C LEU A 549 -20.98 -13.28 8.63
N LYS A 550 -21.40 -13.70 7.43
CA LYS A 550 -21.19 -15.07 6.93
C LYS A 550 -19.69 -15.44 6.86
N GLY A 551 -19.36 -16.62 7.38
CA GLY A 551 -17.97 -17.08 7.51
C GLY A 551 -17.21 -16.49 8.70
N SER A 552 -17.89 -15.85 9.66
CA SER A 552 -17.26 -15.26 10.85
C SER A 552 -18.05 -15.54 12.15
N ALA A 553 -17.36 -15.35 13.28
CA ALA A 553 -17.99 -15.38 14.61
C ALA A 553 -18.74 -14.08 14.96
N LEU A 554 -18.64 -13.03 14.14
CA LEU A 554 -19.11 -11.68 14.46
C LEU A 554 -20.62 -11.51 14.20
N LEU A 555 -21.31 -10.93 15.19
CA LEU A 555 -22.70 -10.47 15.10
C LEU A 555 -22.69 -8.95 14.90
N LEU A 556 -23.47 -8.44 13.94
CA LEU A 556 -23.56 -7.01 13.63
C LEU A 556 -24.80 -6.39 14.30
N ASP A 557 -24.58 -5.42 15.19
CA ASP A 557 -25.66 -4.62 15.80
C ASP A 557 -26.10 -3.49 14.87
N HIS A 558 -27.26 -3.68 14.22
CA HIS A 558 -27.90 -2.64 13.40
C HIS A 558 -28.27 -1.40 14.22
N ARG A 559 -28.71 -1.55 15.48
CA ARG A 559 -29.10 -0.42 16.32
C ARG A 559 -27.90 0.43 16.71
N ALA A 560 -26.71 -0.16 16.87
CA ALA A 560 -25.46 0.61 17.05
C ALA A 560 -25.07 1.39 15.79
N ALA A 561 -25.15 0.77 14.61
CA ALA A 561 -24.90 1.45 13.34
C ALA A 561 -25.87 2.63 13.13
N GLU A 562 -27.15 2.41 13.40
CA GLU A 562 -28.23 3.38 13.25
C GLU A 562 -28.09 4.56 14.23
N ARG A 563 -27.77 4.31 15.50
CA ARG A 563 -27.41 5.37 16.47
C ARG A 563 -26.18 6.17 16.03
N ALA A 564 -25.14 5.50 15.53
CA ALA A 564 -23.92 6.17 15.07
C ALA A 564 -24.15 7.03 13.82
N MET A 565 -25.00 6.56 12.90
CA MET A 565 -25.41 7.33 11.72
C MET A 565 -26.39 8.47 12.05
N LEU A 566 -27.22 8.34 13.09
CA LEU A 566 -28.06 9.43 13.59
C LEU A 566 -27.18 10.56 14.18
N LEU A 567 -26.26 10.23 15.07
CA LEU A 567 -25.31 11.20 15.64
C LEU A 567 -24.40 11.89 14.59
N LEU A 568 -24.24 11.27 13.41
CA LEU A 568 -23.58 11.89 12.26
C LEU A 568 -24.54 12.77 11.44
N ALA A 569 -25.80 12.34 11.25
CA ALA A 569 -26.84 13.12 10.61
C ALA A 569 -27.13 14.43 11.36
N ASP A 570 -27.27 14.38 12.69
CA ASP A 570 -27.53 15.53 13.56
C ASP A 570 -26.43 16.60 13.43
N ARG A 571 -25.17 16.18 13.24
CA ARG A 571 -23.99 17.05 13.07
C ARG A 571 -23.80 17.58 11.65
N LEU A 572 -24.61 17.12 10.70
CA LEU A 572 -24.57 17.50 9.29
C LEU A 572 -25.93 18.08 8.83
N GLU A 573 -26.85 18.32 9.77
CA GLU A 573 -28.21 18.82 9.54
C GLU A 573 -28.99 17.98 8.50
N LEU A 574 -28.70 16.67 8.45
CA LEU A 574 -29.32 15.72 7.54
C LEU A 574 -30.61 15.13 8.13
N ALA A 575 -31.55 14.77 7.25
CA ALA A 575 -32.87 14.22 7.60
C ALA A 575 -32.88 12.79 8.21
N GLY A 576 -31.82 12.40 8.93
CA GLY A 576 -31.72 11.15 9.69
C GLY A 576 -30.68 10.14 9.20
N PRO A 577 -30.56 8.97 9.88
CA PRO A 577 -29.44 8.04 9.71
C PRO A 577 -29.33 7.45 8.29
N VAL A 578 -30.45 7.29 7.57
CA VAL A 578 -30.44 6.80 6.19
C VAL A 578 -29.83 7.82 5.22
N ALA A 579 -30.00 9.13 5.48
CA ALA A 579 -29.40 10.18 4.66
C ALA A 579 -27.88 10.26 4.89
N ALA A 580 -27.45 10.22 6.16
CA ALA A 580 -26.02 10.13 6.49
C ALA A 580 -25.37 8.87 5.90
N ALA A 581 -26.02 7.71 6.01
CA ALA A 581 -25.52 6.45 5.46
C ALA A 581 -25.41 6.48 3.92
N LEU A 582 -26.34 7.12 3.21
CA LEU A 582 -26.23 7.35 1.76
C LEU A 582 -25.00 8.23 1.43
N GLY A 583 -24.83 9.36 2.10
CA GLY A 583 -23.71 10.27 1.89
C GLY A 583 -22.35 9.61 2.18
N VAL A 584 -22.24 8.85 3.27
CA VAL A 584 -21.03 8.10 3.63
C VAL A 584 -20.67 7.06 2.56
N ALA A 585 -21.66 6.32 2.04
CA ALA A 585 -21.43 5.36 0.97
C ALA A 585 -21.02 6.03 -0.35
N GLN A 586 -21.66 7.15 -0.71
CA GLN A 586 -21.35 7.91 -1.92
C GLN A 586 -19.95 8.55 -1.89
N LEU A 587 -19.54 9.13 -0.76
CA LEU A 587 -18.22 9.72 -0.62
C LEU A 587 -17.11 8.66 -0.65
N ALA A 588 -17.33 7.50 -0.03
CA ALA A 588 -16.41 6.37 -0.13
C ALA A 588 -16.31 5.82 -1.57
N GLU A 589 -17.44 5.72 -2.28
CA GLU A 589 -17.48 5.31 -3.69
C GLU A 589 -16.72 6.31 -4.59
N ALA A 590 -16.84 7.61 -4.34
CA ALA A 590 -16.06 8.65 -5.03
C ALA A 590 -14.55 8.60 -4.72
N HIS A 591 -14.16 8.33 -3.47
CA HIS A 591 -12.75 8.12 -3.11
C HIS A 591 -12.14 6.89 -3.81
N ILE A 592 -12.92 5.81 -3.93
CA ILE A 592 -12.52 4.60 -4.67
C ILE A 592 -12.44 4.88 -6.17
N GLU A 593 -13.40 5.61 -6.75
CA GLU A 593 -13.38 6.01 -8.16
C GLU A 593 -12.14 6.86 -8.50
N ALA A 594 -11.80 7.85 -7.67
CA ALA A 594 -10.61 8.67 -7.84
C ALA A 594 -9.32 7.81 -7.80
N ALA A 595 -9.22 6.86 -6.86
CA ALA A 595 -8.11 5.92 -6.80
C ALA A 595 -8.02 5.01 -8.05
N LEU A 596 -9.16 4.66 -8.67
CA LEU A 596 -9.22 3.88 -9.91
C LEU A 596 -8.87 4.71 -11.17
N ARG A 597 -9.29 5.98 -11.25
CA ARG A 597 -8.83 6.93 -12.28
C ARG A 597 -7.32 7.15 -12.20
N LYS A 598 -6.75 7.18 -11.00
CA LYS A 598 -5.32 7.28 -10.74
C LYS A 598 -4.48 6.09 -11.21
N VAL A 599 -5.07 4.90 -11.30
CA VAL A 599 -4.40 3.72 -11.88
C VAL A 599 -4.72 3.47 -13.36
N SER A 600 -5.65 4.23 -13.95
CA SER A 600 -6.04 4.12 -15.36
C SER A 600 -5.77 5.41 -16.14
N VAL A 601 -6.66 6.40 -16.03
CA VAL A 601 -6.66 7.65 -16.79
C VAL A 601 -5.37 8.48 -16.58
N GLU A 602 -4.92 8.64 -15.33
CA GLU A 602 -3.64 9.33 -15.01
C GLU A 602 -2.39 8.61 -15.59
N ARG A 603 -2.57 7.40 -16.11
CA ARG A 603 -1.51 6.55 -16.69
C ARG A 603 -1.68 6.31 -18.20
N GLY A 604 -2.66 6.96 -18.83
CA GLY A 604 -2.97 6.83 -20.25
C GLY A 604 -3.80 5.59 -20.63
N HIS A 605 -4.41 4.91 -19.65
CA HIS A 605 -5.31 3.78 -19.90
C HIS A 605 -6.78 4.21 -19.86
N ASP A 606 -7.56 3.77 -20.86
CA ASP A 606 -9.01 3.94 -20.88
C ASP A 606 -9.70 2.80 -20.09
N PRO A 607 -10.50 3.08 -19.05
CA PRO A 607 -11.27 2.06 -18.33
C PRO A 607 -12.46 1.51 -19.14
N ARG A 608 -12.84 2.14 -20.25
CA ARG A 608 -13.96 1.68 -21.09
C ARG A 608 -13.56 0.43 -21.89
N GLY A 609 -14.41 -0.61 -21.84
CA GLY A 609 -14.06 -1.93 -22.39
C GLY A 609 -12.98 -2.66 -21.58
N ALA A 610 -12.83 -2.31 -20.30
CA ALA A 610 -12.17 -3.13 -19.29
C ALA A 610 -13.22 -3.64 -18.29
N ALA A 611 -12.93 -4.77 -17.64
CA ALA A 611 -13.75 -5.27 -16.54
C ALA A 611 -13.25 -4.73 -15.18
N LEU A 612 -14.13 -4.67 -14.17
CA LEU A 612 -13.76 -4.39 -12.78
C LEU A 612 -13.79 -5.70 -11.96
N VAL A 613 -12.62 -6.24 -11.60
CA VAL A 613 -12.52 -7.41 -10.72
C VAL A 613 -12.66 -6.95 -9.27
N ALA A 614 -13.74 -7.33 -8.61
CA ALA A 614 -14.11 -6.88 -7.28
C ALA A 614 -13.90 -7.98 -6.24
N PHE A 615 -13.05 -7.70 -5.24
CA PHE A 615 -12.67 -8.65 -4.19
C PHE A 615 -12.34 -7.93 -2.87
N GLY A 616 -11.80 -8.67 -1.91
CA GLY A 616 -11.80 -8.26 -0.51
C GLY A 616 -13.21 -8.41 0.11
N GLY A 617 -13.33 -8.12 1.39
CA GLY A 617 -14.58 -8.34 2.13
C GLY A 617 -15.73 -7.44 1.67
N ALA A 618 -15.42 -6.23 1.21
CA ALA A 618 -16.40 -5.20 0.84
C ALA A 618 -16.40 -4.82 -0.65
N GLY A 619 -15.52 -5.39 -1.50
CA GLY A 619 -15.42 -4.95 -2.90
C GLY A 619 -16.73 -5.09 -3.68
N GLY A 620 -17.45 -6.19 -3.45
CA GLY A 620 -18.76 -6.44 -4.03
C GLY A 620 -19.87 -5.47 -3.61
N LEU A 621 -19.66 -4.63 -2.58
CA LEU A 621 -20.65 -3.65 -2.10
C LEU A 621 -20.58 -2.31 -2.86
N HIS A 622 -19.41 -2.00 -3.44
CA HIS A 622 -19.11 -0.75 -4.15
C HIS A 622 -18.89 -0.94 -5.65
N ALA A 623 -18.63 -2.16 -6.10
CA ALA A 623 -18.20 -2.44 -7.48
C ALA A 623 -19.18 -1.95 -8.56
N CYS A 624 -20.49 -2.12 -8.39
CA CYS A 624 -21.46 -1.71 -9.42
C CYS A 624 -21.53 -0.18 -9.60
N PRO A 625 -21.72 0.65 -8.55
CA PRO A 625 -21.61 2.12 -8.66
C PRO A 625 -20.28 2.59 -9.29
N VAL A 626 -19.17 2.04 -8.83
CA VAL A 626 -17.82 2.43 -9.28
C VAL A 626 -17.56 2.04 -10.74
N ALA A 627 -17.97 0.83 -11.16
CA ALA A 627 -17.92 0.42 -12.56
C ALA A 627 -18.82 1.29 -13.45
N GLU A 628 -19.97 1.73 -12.93
CA GLU A 628 -20.91 2.60 -13.65
C GLU A 628 -20.34 4.01 -13.89
N ALA A 629 -19.62 4.58 -12.91
CA ALA A 629 -18.97 5.89 -13.03
C ALA A 629 -17.69 5.88 -13.90
N LEU A 630 -16.98 4.75 -13.96
CA LEU A 630 -15.79 4.56 -14.79
C LEU A 630 -16.11 4.10 -16.22
N GLY A 631 -17.34 3.64 -16.49
CA GLY A 631 -17.73 3.11 -17.80
C GLY A 631 -17.17 1.71 -18.10
N CYS A 632 -16.87 0.92 -17.06
CA CYS A 632 -16.41 -0.46 -17.21
C CYS A 632 -17.49 -1.34 -17.86
N GLU A 633 -17.06 -2.35 -18.62
CA GLU A 633 -17.97 -3.21 -19.40
C GLU A 633 -18.76 -4.20 -18.52
N ALA A 634 -18.07 -4.76 -17.51
CA ALA A 634 -18.64 -5.70 -16.56
C ALA A 634 -17.95 -5.58 -15.20
N VAL A 635 -18.63 -6.06 -14.15
CA VAL A 635 -17.99 -6.40 -12.86
C VAL A 635 -17.76 -7.90 -12.81
N LEU A 636 -16.58 -8.33 -12.38
CA LEU A 636 -16.22 -9.73 -12.16
C LEU A 636 -16.09 -9.96 -10.65
N ALA A 637 -17.03 -10.69 -10.08
CA ALA A 637 -17.01 -11.11 -8.68
C ALA A 637 -16.61 -12.61 -8.61
N PRO A 638 -15.33 -12.95 -8.38
CA PRO A 638 -14.88 -14.34 -8.32
C PRO A 638 -15.53 -15.10 -7.17
N ARG A 639 -15.44 -16.43 -7.18
CA ARG A 639 -15.68 -17.23 -5.97
C ARG A 639 -14.53 -17.03 -5.00
N HIS A 640 -14.83 -17.00 -3.70
CA HIS A 640 -13.91 -16.67 -2.62
C HIS A 640 -13.35 -15.24 -2.72
N ALA A 641 -14.20 -14.27 -3.07
CA ALA A 641 -13.80 -12.87 -3.29
C ALA A 641 -13.18 -12.26 -2.02
N GLY A 642 -13.72 -12.57 -0.84
CA GLY A 642 -13.18 -12.15 0.46
C GLY A 642 -11.86 -12.80 0.88
N LEU A 643 -11.26 -13.64 0.02
CA LEU A 643 -10.08 -14.46 0.26
C LEU A 643 -9.12 -14.45 -0.95
N LEU A 644 -9.36 -13.62 -1.98
CA LEU A 644 -8.68 -13.73 -3.27
C LEU A 644 -7.15 -13.53 -3.16
N SER A 645 -6.68 -12.72 -2.21
CA SER A 645 -5.25 -12.53 -1.94
C SER A 645 -4.58 -13.78 -1.34
N ALA A 646 -5.26 -14.52 -0.47
CA ALA A 646 -4.79 -15.83 0.00
C ALA A 646 -4.90 -16.91 -1.10
N LEU A 647 -5.91 -16.85 -1.98
CA LEU A 647 -6.02 -17.70 -3.16
C LEU A 647 -4.85 -17.44 -4.15
N GLY A 648 -4.51 -16.17 -4.40
CA GLY A 648 -3.37 -15.75 -5.21
C GLY A 648 -2.02 -16.10 -4.59
N ALA A 649 -1.93 -16.14 -3.25
CA ALA A 649 -0.77 -16.69 -2.57
C ALA A 649 -0.66 -18.20 -2.84
N LEU A 650 -1.76 -18.97 -2.80
CA LEU A 650 -1.75 -20.40 -3.13
C LEU A 650 -1.36 -20.67 -4.59
N THR A 651 -2.03 -20.02 -5.55
CA THR A 651 -1.85 -20.24 -6.99
C THR A 651 -0.61 -19.54 -7.56
N GLY A 652 0.03 -18.65 -6.80
CA GLY A 652 1.17 -17.83 -7.25
C GLY A 652 2.36 -18.64 -7.81
N GLY A 653 2.95 -18.13 -8.89
CA GLY A 653 4.16 -18.68 -9.48
C GLY A 653 5.43 -18.33 -8.68
N ALA A 654 6.44 -19.20 -8.77
CA ALA A 654 7.77 -18.85 -8.28
C ALA A 654 8.43 -17.90 -9.30
N ARG A 655 8.71 -16.66 -8.87
CA ARG A 655 9.35 -15.61 -9.69
C ARG A 655 10.70 -15.25 -9.09
N ARG A 656 11.69 -14.99 -9.94
CA ARG A 656 12.95 -14.33 -9.59
C ARG A 656 13.29 -13.35 -10.70
N GLU A 657 13.93 -12.24 -10.36
CA GLU A 657 14.38 -11.25 -11.33
C GLU A 657 15.64 -10.55 -10.84
N ALA A 658 16.45 -10.10 -11.80
CA ALA A 658 17.64 -9.33 -11.55
C ALA A 658 17.79 -8.25 -12.61
N SER A 659 18.15 -7.05 -12.16
CA SER A 659 18.47 -5.90 -12.99
C SER A 659 19.89 -5.42 -12.74
N ARG A 660 20.41 -4.60 -13.67
CA ARG A 660 21.65 -3.84 -13.53
C ARG A 660 21.61 -2.63 -14.47
N SER A 661 22.00 -1.46 -14.00
CA SER A 661 22.24 -0.34 -14.92
C SER A 661 23.44 -0.61 -15.84
N VAL A 662 23.40 -0.06 -17.06
CA VAL A 662 24.47 -0.23 -18.06
C VAL A 662 24.87 1.08 -18.77
N LEU A 663 23.93 1.98 -19.05
CA LEU A 663 24.18 3.26 -19.76
C LEU A 663 24.93 3.04 -21.09
N LEU A 664 24.28 2.34 -22.02
CA LEU A 664 24.81 1.98 -23.35
C LEU A 664 23.87 2.49 -24.46
N ASP A 665 24.38 2.73 -25.66
CA ASP A 665 23.54 2.98 -26.83
C ASP A 665 22.82 1.69 -27.27
N ALA A 666 21.57 1.80 -27.73
CA ALA A 666 20.78 0.65 -28.22
C ALA A 666 21.41 -0.09 -29.41
N ARG A 667 22.41 0.51 -30.08
CA ARG A 667 23.23 -0.11 -31.14
C ARG A 667 24.32 -1.04 -30.61
N GLU A 668 24.71 -0.95 -29.33
CA GLU A 668 25.76 -1.78 -28.70
C GLU A 668 25.28 -3.20 -28.35
N ARG A 669 24.68 -3.90 -29.32
CA ARG A 669 23.96 -5.17 -29.13
C ARG A 669 24.74 -6.19 -28.32
N ASP A 670 26.03 -6.41 -28.62
CA ASP A 670 26.84 -7.41 -27.95
C ASP A 670 27.08 -7.10 -26.47
N ALA A 671 27.20 -5.82 -26.10
CA ALA A 671 27.34 -5.39 -24.71
C ALA A 671 26.01 -5.58 -23.94
N LEU A 672 24.88 -5.34 -24.62
CA LEU A 672 23.54 -5.59 -24.10
C LEU A 672 23.26 -7.09 -23.91
N GLU A 673 23.59 -7.94 -24.89
CA GLU A 673 23.48 -9.40 -24.79
C GLU A 673 24.39 -9.97 -23.70
N ARG A 674 25.65 -9.55 -23.61
CA ARG A 674 26.56 -9.94 -22.52
C ARG A 674 25.98 -9.57 -21.15
N GLY A 675 25.35 -8.40 -21.03
CA GLY A 675 24.62 -7.98 -19.84
C GLY A 675 23.42 -8.86 -19.51
N LEU A 676 22.56 -9.14 -20.49
CA LEU A 676 21.39 -10.00 -20.34
C LEU A 676 21.76 -11.46 -20.02
N ALA A 677 22.78 -12.02 -20.67
CA ALA A 677 23.26 -13.38 -20.39
C ALA A 677 23.90 -13.51 -19.00
N ALA A 678 24.50 -12.46 -18.45
CA ALA A 678 24.97 -12.44 -17.07
C ALA A 678 23.80 -12.39 -16.06
N LEU A 679 22.78 -11.58 -16.33
CA LEU A 679 21.56 -11.52 -15.51
C LEU A 679 20.77 -12.83 -15.58
N GLU A 680 20.63 -13.42 -16.76
CA GLU A 680 19.92 -14.70 -16.96
C GLU A 680 20.58 -15.84 -16.19
N ARG A 681 21.92 -15.95 -16.23
CA ARG A 681 22.65 -16.93 -15.42
C ARG A 681 22.44 -16.72 -13.91
N ARG A 682 22.48 -15.47 -13.42
CA ARG A 682 22.18 -15.14 -12.01
C ARG A 682 20.77 -15.60 -11.62
N VAL A 683 19.78 -15.31 -12.45
CA VAL A 683 18.37 -15.62 -12.16
C VAL A 683 18.10 -17.13 -12.27
N ARG A 684 18.53 -17.81 -13.35
CA ARG A 684 18.37 -19.27 -13.49
C ARG A 684 19.13 -20.04 -12.40
N GLY A 685 20.28 -19.54 -11.96
CA GLY A 685 21.03 -20.08 -10.82
C GLY A 685 20.26 -20.08 -9.49
N SER A 686 19.35 -19.12 -9.29
CA SER A 686 18.52 -19.04 -8.07
C SER A 686 17.34 -20.03 -8.02
N PHE A 687 17.14 -20.84 -9.07
CA PHE A 687 16.20 -21.96 -9.05
C PHE A 687 16.93 -23.31 -8.86
N PRO A 688 16.30 -24.28 -8.17
CA PRO A 688 16.71 -25.70 -8.18
C PRO A 688 16.89 -26.25 -9.60
N SER A 689 17.88 -27.12 -9.79
CA SER A 689 18.32 -27.63 -11.11
C SER A 689 17.21 -28.34 -11.88
N ASP A 690 16.40 -29.18 -11.20
CA ASP A 690 15.23 -29.87 -11.73
C ASP A 690 14.20 -28.93 -12.38
N ARG A 691 14.12 -27.67 -11.90
CA ARG A 691 13.14 -26.69 -12.38
C ARG A 691 13.67 -25.79 -13.49
N ARG A 692 14.98 -25.72 -13.70
CA ARG A 692 15.61 -24.82 -14.69
C ARG A 692 15.16 -25.00 -16.14
N PRO A 693 14.81 -26.21 -16.63
CA PRO A 693 14.25 -26.38 -17.98
C PRO A 693 12.84 -25.82 -18.14
N ARG A 694 12.08 -25.67 -17.06
CA ARG A 694 10.66 -25.21 -17.09
C ARG A 694 10.50 -23.70 -16.89
N LEU A 695 11.60 -22.94 -16.87
CA LEU A 695 11.59 -21.50 -16.64
C LEU A 695 11.19 -20.72 -17.89
N ARG A 696 10.07 -20.00 -17.84
CA ARG A 696 9.80 -18.88 -18.76
C ARG A 696 10.73 -17.74 -18.41
N ILE A 697 11.66 -17.42 -19.32
CA ILE A 697 12.57 -16.28 -19.23
C ILE A 697 11.97 -15.09 -19.99
N GLU A 698 12.10 -13.89 -19.44
CA GLU A 698 11.82 -12.64 -20.14
C GLU A 698 12.99 -11.67 -20.01
N ARG A 699 13.37 -11.03 -21.13
CA ARG A 699 14.38 -9.98 -21.20
C ARG A 699 13.70 -8.63 -21.38
N TRP A 700 14.10 -7.64 -20.59
CA TRP A 700 13.52 -6.30 -20.54
C TRP A 700 14.61 -5.24 -20.46
N ALA A 701 14.31 -4.04 -20.95
CA ALA A 701 15.20 -2.89 -20.94
C ALA A 701 14.44 -1.63 -20.55
N GLU A 702 15.02 -0.83 -19.65
CA GLU A 702 14.60 0.54 -19.36
C GLU A 702 15.36 1.46 -20.32
N VAL A 703 14.64 2.15 -21.21
CA VAL A 703 15.21 2.91 -22.33
C VAL A 703 14.67 4.33 -22.38
N ARG A 704 15.48 5.26 -22.90
CA ARG A 704 15.12 6.68 -23.09
C ARG A 704 15.83 7.26 -24.31
N TYR A 705 15.41 8.43 -24.77
CA TYR A 705 16.24 9.19 -25.71
C TYR A 705 17.43 9.81 -25.00
N ALA A 706 18.59 9.89 -25.68
CA ALA A 706 19.79 10.50 -25.14
C ALA A 706 19.51 11.94 -24.64
N GLY A 707 19.91 12.21 -23.40
CA GLY A 707 19.64 13.48 -22.70
C GLY A 707 18.27 13.62 -22.04
N GLN A 708 17.38 12.62 -22.10
CA GLN A 708 16.18 12.56 -21.25
C GLN A 708 16.52 12.07 -19.83
N SER A 709 15.67 12.37 -18.84
CA SER A 709 15.83 11.99 -17.42
C SER A 709 14.94 10.83 -16.96
N HIS A 710 14.08 10.31 -17.83
CA HIS A 710 13.06 9.31 -17.51
C HIS A 710 13.04 8.18 -18.55
N GLU A 711 12.85 6.96 -18.07
CA GLU A 711 12.91 5.73 -18.86
C GLU A 711 11.51 5.13 -19.09
N LEU A 712 11.34 4.42 -20.21
CA LEU A 712 10.23 3.52 -20.46
C LEU A 712 10.70 2.07 -20.43
N SER A 713 9.96 1.21 -19.72
CA SER A 713 10.25 -0.24 -19.64
C SER A 713 9.67 -0.95 -20.87
N VAL A 714 10.51 -1.58 -21.67
CA VAL A 714 10.10 -2.35 -22.87
C VAL A 714 10.67 -3.76 -22.84
N ARG A 715 9.96 -4.71 -23.48
CA ARG A 715 10.53 -6.03 -23.77
C ARG A 715 11.73 -5.86 -24.70
N TYR A 716 12.84 -6.48 -24.34
CA TYR A 716 14.06 -6.44 -25.14
C TYR A 716 13.97 -7.47 -26.29
N GLY A 717 14.53 -7.12 -27.44
CA GLY A 717 14.59 -7.94 -28.66
C GLY A 717 15.24 -7.16 -29.80
N SER A 718 15.35 -7.76 -30.99
CA SER A 718 15.93 -7.11 -32.18
C SER A 718 15.19 -5.82 -32.60
N ASP A 719 13.89 -5.73 -32.33
CA ASP A 719 13.04 -4.56 -32.61
C ASP A 719 12.93 -3.54 -31.44
N LEU A 720 13.91 -3.54 -30.51
CA LEU A 720 13.94 -2.68 -29.32
C LEU A 720 13.57 -1.21 -29.60
N ALA A 721 14.17 -0.60 -30.63
CA ALA A 721 13.90 0.79 -31.01
C ALA A 721 12.45 1.01 -31.46
N ALA A 722 11.89 0.08 -32.25
CA ALA A 722 10.50 0.15 -32.69
C ALA A 722 9.52 -0.08 -31.54
N ARG A 723 9.86 -0.94 -30.55
CA ARG A 723 9.08 -1.07 -29.31
C ARG A 723 9.10 0.20 -28.48
N PHE A 724 10.27 0.86 -28.36
CA PHE A 724 10.41 2.13 -27.66
C PHE A 724 9.60 3.25 -28.33
N HIS A 725 9.70 3.42 -29.65
CA HIS A 725 8.93 4.42 -30.38
C HIS A 725 7.41 4.21 -30.22
N ARG A 726 6.93 2.96 -30.32
CA ARG A 726 5.52 2.61 -30.05
C ARG A 726 5.10 2.86 -28.60
N ALA A 727 6.01 2.70 -27.63
CA ALA A 727 5.71 3.00 -26.22
C ALA A 727 5.66 4.52 -25.97
N HIS A 728 6.65 5.26 -26.46
CA HIS A 728 6.75 6.72 -26.33
C HIS A 728 5.56 7.43 -27.00
N ALA A 729 5.15 6.97 -28.19
CA ALA A 729 3.96 7.47 -28.88
C ALA A 729 2.66 7.25 -28.09
N ARG A 730 2.50 6.10 -27.40
CA ARG A 730 1.33 5.86 -26.53
C ARG A 730 1.37 6.69 -25.24
N SER A 731 2.54 6.86 -24.63
CA SER A 731 2.66 7.58 -23.35
C SER A 731 2.66 9.10 -23.48
N PHE A 732 3.10 9.64 -24.62
CA PHE A 732 3.34 11.08 -24.81
C PHE A 732 2.78 11.66 -26.11
N GLY A 733 2.19 10.85 -27.00
CA GLY A 733 1.60 11.30 -28.27
C GLY A 733 2.58 11.48 -29.45
N PHE A 734 3.89 11.35 -29.23
CA PHE A 734 4.92 11.50 -30.27
C PHE A 734 6.12 10.57 -30.07
N PHE A 735 7.04 10.51 -31.04
CA PHE A 735 8.36 9.87 -30.90
C PHE A 735 9.41 10.59 -31.77
N GLU A 736 10.69 10.51 -31.40
CA GLU A 736 11.81 11.16 -32.09
C GLU A 736 12.64 10.14 -32.89
N SER A 737 12.32 9.94 -34.18
CA SER A 737 12.92 8.87 -34.99
C SER A 737 14.44 8.95 -35.20
N ARG A 738 15.02 10.15 -35.14
CA ARG A 738 16.45 10.42 -35.39
C ARG A 738 17.32 10.44 -34.13
N ARG A 739 16.73 10.43 -32.93
CA ARG A 739 17.46 10.66 -31.68
C ARG A 739 17.98 9.33 -31.12
N ALA A 740 19.24 9.32 -30.69
CA ALA A 740 19.87 8.12 -30.13
C ALA A 740 19.09 7.60 -28.91
N ILE A 741 18.99 6.28 -28.79
CA ILE A 741 18.27 5.58 -27.71
C ILE A 741 19.31 5.02 -26.75
N GLU A 742 19.23 5.43 -25.48
CA GLU A 742 20.09 4.97 -24.40
C GLU A 742 19.37 3.87 -23.60
N VAL A 743 20.03 2.73 -23.43
CA VAL A 743 19.63 1.64 -22.54
C VAL A 743 20.22 1.91 -21.16
N VAL A 744 19.37 2.34 -20.23
CA VAL A 744 19.77 2.73 -18.88
C VAL A 744 19.96 1.51 -17.98
N THR A 745 19.00 0.59 -18.01
CA THR A 745 18.98 -0.61 -17.15
C THR A 745 18.49 -1.83 -17.91
N LEU A 746 19.22 -2.93 -17.78
CA LEU A 746 18.80 -4.25 -18.25
C LEU A 746 18.11 -5.01 -17.12
N GLU A 747 17.12 -5.83 -17.44
CA GLU A 747 16.45 -6.72 -16.50
C GLU A 747 16.16 -8.08 -17.13
N VAL A 748 16.42 -9.15 -16.38
CA VAL A 748 15.95 -10.51 -16.71
C VAL A 748 15.03 -11.01 -15.61
N ARG A 749 13.90 -11.57 -16.04
CA ARG A 749 12.86 -12.17 -15.19
C ARG A 749 12.78 -13.65 -15.52
N ALA A 750 12.62 -14.51 -14.52
CA ALA A 750 12.29 -15.91 -14.72
C ALA A 750 11.11 -16.30 -13.85
N SER A 751 10.22 -17.09 -14.42
CA SER A 751 8.99 -17.54 -13.77
C SER A 751 8.73 -19.02 -14.03
N LEU A 752 8.26 -19.70 -12.99
CA LEU A 752 7.54 -20.97 -13.11
C LEU A 752 6.04 -20.69 -13.01
N PRO A 753 5.18 -21.43 -13.74
CA PRO A 753 3.74 -21.43 -13.45
C PRO A 753 3.51 -21.88 -12.01
N GLY A 754 2.48 -21.31 -11.38
CA GLY A 754 2.03 -21.75 -10.06
C GLY A 754 1.05 -22.93 -10.13
N GLU A 755 0.32 -23.15 -9.05
CA GLU A 755 -0.61 -24.28 -8.94
C GLU A 755 -1.92 -23.99 -9.68
N ARG A 756 -2.32 -24.89 -10.58
CA ARG A 756 -3.64 -24.84 -11.21
C ARG A 756 -4.67 -25.49 -10.31
N ILE A 757 -5.61 -24.69 -9.81
CA ILE A 757 -6.85 -25.19 -9.22
C ILE A 757 -7.72 -25.70 -10.38
N ALA A 758 -8.13 -26.96 -10.33
CA ALA A 758 -9.11 -27.48 -11.28
C ALA A 758 -10.45 -26.76 -11.09
N PRO A 759 -11.18 -26.39 -12.17
CA PRO A 759 -12.53 -25.88 -12.02
C PRO A 759 -13.38 -26.93 -11.29
N ALA A 760 -14.22 -26.48 -10.36
CA ALA A 760 -15.13 -27.37 -9.67
C ALA A 760 -16.08 -28.05 -10.66
N ARG A 761 -16.55 -29.26 -10.32
CA ARG A 761 -17.56 -30.00 -11.11
C ARG A 761 -18.83 -29.16 -11.30
N ALA A 762 -19.62 -29.54 -12.30
CA ALA A 762 -20.89 -28.88 -12.59
C ALA A 762 -21.78 -28.76 -11.34
N TRP A 763 -22.30 -27.56 -11.10
CA TRP A 763 -22.99 -27.21 -9.87
C TRP A 763 -24.49 -27.50 -9.97
N GLU A 764 -24.93 -28.60 -9.38
CA GLU A 764 -26.35 -28.90 -9.11
C GLU A 764 -26.82 -28.10 -7.89
N GLY A 765 -26.91 -26.78 -8.09
CA GLY A 765 -27.23 -25.80 -7.04
C GLY A 765 -28.70 -25.38 -7.02
N ALA A 766 -29.10 -24.77 -5.90
CA ALA A 766 -30.44 -24.24 -5.67
C ALA A 766 -30.82 -23.13 -6.67
N THR A 767 -32.09 -23.14 -7.08
CA THR A 767 -32.69 -22.15 -7.99
C THR A 767 -33.52 -21.08 -7.24
N ARG A 768 -33.65 -21.19 -5.91
CA ARG A 768 -34.46 -20.31 -5.06
C ARG A 768 -33.57 -19.47 -4.12
N PRO A 769 -33.95 -18.22 -3.78
CA PRO A 769 -33.28 -17.44 -2.74
C PRO A 769 -33.36 -18.14 -1.38
N ALA A 770 -32.36 -17.93 -0.52
CA ALA A 770 -32.37 -18.39 0.86
C ALA A 770 -33.18 -17.46 1.80
N GLY A 771 -33.50 -16.25 1.34
CA GLY A 771 -34.31 -15.29 2.08
C GLY A 771 -34.53 -14.00 1.31
N ARG A 772 -34.99 -12.96 2.01
CA ARG A 772 -35.13 -11.59 1.49
C ARG A 772 -34.63 -10.57 2.51
N ALA A 773 -34.07 -9.46 2.04
CA ALA A 773 -33.60 -8.35 2.86
C ALA A 773 -34.24 -7.04 2.39
N ARG A 774 -34.51 -6.12 3.33
CA ARG A 774 -34.84 -4.73 2.99
C ARG A 774 -33.54 -3.99 2.66
N VAL A 775 -33.44 -3.49 1.43
CA VAL A 775 -32.29 -2.71 0.95
C VAL A 775 -32.73 -1.31 0.55
N ARG A 776 -31.90 -0.29 0.81
CA ARG A 776 -32.16 1.08 0.36
C ARG A 776 -31.67 1.25 -1.08
N GLY A 777 -32.60 1.23 -2.02
CA GLY A 777 -32.37 1.62 -3.42
C GLY A 777 -32.52 3.13 -3.61
N SER A 778 -32.24 3.60 -4.83
CA SER A 778 -32.39 5.02 -5.21
C SER A 778 -33.83 5.52 -5.09
N SER A 779 -34.82 4.67 -5.42
CA SER A 779 -36.25 5.01 -5.37
C SER A 779 -36.94 4.62 -4.05
N GLY A 780 -36.19 4.33 -2.97
CA GLY A 780 -36.76 3.94 -1.67
C GLY A 780 -36.29 2.59 -1.15
N TRP A 781 -37.03 2.05 -0.17
CA TRP A 781 -36.79 0.71 0.37
C TRP A 781 -37.37 -0.37 -0.54
N VAL A 782 -36.60 -1.43 -0.81
CA VAL A 782 -37.05 -2.56 -1.65
C VAL A 782 -36.72 -3.90 -0.97
N SER A 783 -37.58 -4.91 -1.14
CA SER A 783 -37.34 -6.26 -0.65
C SER A 783 -36.57 -7.09 -1.69
N ALA A 784 -35.25 -7.17 -1.53
CA ALA A 784 -34.33 -7.88 -2.43
C ALA A 784 -34.19 -9.36 -2.03
N PRO A 785 -34.13 -10.32 -2.98
CA PRO A 785 -33.74 -11.69 -2.69
C PRO A 785 -32.29 -11.78 -2.21
N VAL A 786 -32.06 -12.67 -1.25
CA VAL A 786 -30.76 -13.02 -0.67
C VAL A 786 -30.37 -14.41 -1.14
N TRP A 787 -29.19 -14.54 -1.73
CA TRP A 787 -28.67 -15.78 -2.31
C TRP A 787 -27.43 -16.28 -1.57
N GLU A 788 -27.39 -17.58 -1.28
CA GLU A 788 -26.24 -18.29 -0.71
C GLU A 788 -25.25 -18.65 -1.82
N ARG A 789 -24.07 -18.01 -1.86
CA ARG A 789 -23.10 -18.15 -2.96
C ARG A 789 -22.62 -19.59 -3.17
N GLU A 790 -22.50 -20.34 -2.09
CA GLU A 790 -22.02 -21.72 -2.05
C GLU A 790 -23.02 -22.70 -2.69
N GLY A 791 -24.31 -22.36 -2.72
CA GLY A 791 -25.39 -23.19 -3.26
C GLY A 791 -25.82 -22.85 -4.69
N LEU A 792 -25.13 -21.93 -5.40
CA LEU A 792 -25.57 -21.47 -6.72
C LEU A 792 -25.19 -22.42 -7.87
N SER A 793 -26.16 -22.70 -8.75
CA SER A 793 -25.95 -23.59 -9.90
C SER A 793 -25.12 -22.95 -11.02
N SER A 794 -24.59 -23.78 -11.92
CA SER A 794 -23.81 -23.34 -13.09
C SER A 794 -24.63 -22.47 -14.07
N ARG A 795 -25.96 -22.58 -14.02
CA ARG A 795 -26.92 -21.82 -14.83
C ARG A 795 -27.47 -20.58 -14.10
N PHE A 796 -26.99 -20.27 -12.90
CA PHE A 796 -27.53 -19.17 -12.09
C PHE A 796 -27.46 -17.81 -12.80
N ALA A 797 -28.58 -17.09 -12.77
CA ALA A 797 -28.67 -15.68 -13.12
C ALA A 797 -29.69 -14.96 -12.23
N THR A 798 -29.47 -13.68 -11.94
CA THR A 798 -30.42 -12.85 -11.21
C THR A 798 -30.38 -11.39 -11.68
N ARG A 799 -31.49 -10.67 -11.52
CA ARG A 799 -31.61 -9.23 -11.78
C ARG A 799 -31.63 -8.50 -10.43
N GLY A 800 -30.96 -7.35 -10.33
CA GLY A 800 -31.03 -6.53 -9.14
C GLY A 800 -32.40 -5.86 -8.93
N PRO A 801 -32.73 -5.37 -7.72
CA PRO A 801 -31.90 -5.38 -6.52
C PRO A 801 -31.77 -6.78 -5.90
N ALA A 802 -30.55 -7.25 -5.67
CA ALA A 802 -30.28 -8.57 -5.08
C ALA A 802 -28.99 -8.56 -4.25
N LEU A 803 -28.93 -9.40 -3.21
CA LEU A 803 -27.73 -9.66 -2.42
C LEU A 803 -27.25 -11.09 -2.63
N ILE A 804 -25.94 -11.28 -2.75
CA ILE A 804 -25.32 -12.61 -2.83
C ILE A 804 -24.24 -12.68 -1.73
N LEU A 805 -24.45 -13.60 -0.78
CA LEU A 805 -23.64 -13.76 0.43
C LEU A 805 -22.67 -14.94 0.28
N GLU A 806 -21.39 -14.71 0.56
CA GLU A 806 -20.34 -15.73 0.55
C GLU A 806 -19.61 -15.72 1.90
N ALA A 807 -18.99 -16.83 2.30
CA ALA A 807 -18.06 -16.83 3.42
C ALA A 807 -16.97 -15.75 3.26
N GLY A 808 -17.06 -14.68 4.05
CA GLY A 808 -16.12 -13.56 4.05
C GLY A 808 -16.35 -12.45 3.01
N SER A 809 -17.44 -12.47 2.21
CA SER A 809 -17.76 -11.34 1.31
C SER A 809 -19.26 -11.14 1.07
N THR A 810 -19.65 -9.98 0.55
CA THR A 810 -21.01 -9.71 0.08
C THR A 810 -21.00 -8.93 -1.23
N LEU A 811 -21.83 -9.38 -2.18
CA LEU A 811 -22.02 -8.77 -3.48
C LEU A 811 -23.40 -8.13 -3.57
N TRP A 812 -23.42 -6.83 -3.85
CA TRP A 812 -24.61 -6.03 -4.09
C TRP A 812 -24.85 -5.89 -5.60
N VAL A 813 -26.06 -6.26 -6.04
CA VAL A 813 -26.49 -6.15 -7.45
C VAL A 813 -27.60 -5.08 -7.52
N PRO A 814 -27.33 -3.84 -7.95
CA PRO A 814 -28.34 -2.77 -8.02
C PRO A 814 -29.41 -3.00 -9.09
N LYS A 815 -30.54 -2.28 -9.03
CA LYS A 815 -31.73 -2.42 -9.92
C LYS A 815 -31.42 -2.48 -11.44
N ARG A 816 -30.38 -1.78 -11.91
CA ARG A 816 -29.97 -1.78 -13.34
C ARG A 816 -29.01 -2.91 -13.73
N TRP A 817 -28.53 -3.72 -12.79
CA TRP A 817 -27.50 -4.73 -13.01
C TRP A 817 -28.08 -6.15 -13.02
N ARG A 818 -27.41 -7.05 -13.74
CA ARG A 818 -27.76 -8.47 -13.83
C ARG A 818 -26.51 -9.32 -13.64
N ALA A 819 -26.54 -10.22 -12.67
CA ALA A 819 -25.45 -11.15 -12.38
C ALA A 819 -25.74 -12.51 -13.06
N ARG A 820 -24.72 -13.12 -13.68
CA ARG A 820 -24.77 -14.47 -14.26
C ARG A 820 -23.52 -15.25 -13.90
N MET A 821 -23.67 -16.55 -13.61
CA MET A 821 -22.55 -17.47 -13.44
C MET A 821 -21.79 -17.66 -14.76
N HIS A 822 -20.46 -17.51 -14.73
CA HIS A 822 -19.55 -17.89 -15.81
C HIS A 822 -19.01 -19.32 -15.56
N PRO A 823 -18.64 -20.11 -16.59
CA PRO A 823 -18.05 -21.45 -16.40
C PRO A 823 -16.80 -21.50 -15.51
N SER A 824 -16.08 -20.38 -15.34
CA SER A 824 -14.98 -20.24 -14.37
C SER A 824 -15.41 -20.20 -12.90
N GLY A 825 -16.72 -20.26 -12.61
CA GLY A 825 -17.29 -20.06 -11.28
C GLY A 825 -17.33 -18.60 -10.83
N THR A 826 -16.99 -17.64 -11.69
CA THR A 826 -17.08 -16.19 -11.43
C THR A 826 -18.49 -15.68 -11.72
N LEU A 827 -19.01 -14.73 -10.92
CA LEU A 827 -20.20 -13.98 -11.27
C LEU A 827 -19.80 -12.81 -12.17
N VAL A 828 -20.33 -12.78 -13.38
CA VAL A 828 -20.20 -11.65 -14.31
C VAL A 828 -21.46 -10.81 -14.16
N LEU A 829 -21.30 -9.55 -13.74
CA LEU A 829 -22.39 -8.60 -13.66
C LEU A 829 -22.30 -7.63 -14.83
N THR A 830 -23.43 -7.44 -15.52
CA THR A 830 -23.55 -6.48 -16.62
C THR A 830 -24.67 -5.50 -16.35
N ARG A 831 -24.47 -4.24 -16.76
CA ARG A 831 -25.50 -3.20 -16.70
C ARG A 831 -26.49 -3.42 -17.83
N GLY A 832 -27.78 -3.36 -17.52
CA GLY A 832 -28.82 -3.37 -18.53
C GLY A 832 -28.78 -2.10 -19.36
N ARG A 833 -28.68 -2.25 -20.70
CA ARG A 833 -29.17 -1.24 -21.63
C ARG A 833 -30.59 -0.85 -21.17
N SER A 834 -30.78 0.45 -20.99
CA SER A 834 -32.08 1.10 -20.83
C SER A 834 -32.76 1.15 -22.18
#